data_AF-R7HD77-F1
#
_entry.id   AF-R7HD77-F1
#
_cell.length_a   1.000
_cell.length_b   1.000
_cell.length_c   1.000
_cell.angle_alpha   90.00
_cell.angle_beta   90.00
_cell.angle_gamma   90.00
#
_symmetry.space_group_name_H-M   'P 1'
#
loop_
_entity.id
_entity.type
_entity.pdbx_description
1 polymer ?
#
loop_
_entity_poly.entity_id
_entity_poly.type
_entity_poly.pdbx_seq_one_letter_code
_entity_poly.pdbx_strand_id
1 'polypeptide(L)'
;MIKKKLFKYGSVFMCAALMACSFAACGTNTSSAVQNEVAANEQDTDTETMIADVLTSQLSSAPKVATEAKTDSKEETVFVFTKADGQQDHVIVNEKLKNVTGKSSITDVSSLSNITNLTGDETSTTNGNSLTWAADGNSITYQGTTTQTAPVSMKVTYYLDGKEISASDLAGKSGKVTMRFDYTNNAKKTITVNGKTKTVYVPFTMVTGMLLPSDNFSNIEVTNGKITEVNDSNVVFGITMPGLKDSLDMKFDNEKLDLDVPEYFEVTADVTDFELDMMMSMATSNFLSDIDTDDLSIDNLKDKVNELQDAADQLTDGTNQLADATPQLVDGSKALADGTQQLNDQVPTLTDGVSQLDNGAGQLSDGLSTVVSSMPTLTSGISQLYDGSGKLFDGAKTLNDGVNQLKAGTSQLADETNGLPALQAGISQYTEGVASAADGSDALASGSAQVADGLAQLQAQLSGENGLMDGMVKLADGSAQVSNGLAQLSDGLTASISEYESNKTKLKTSAQALEAAGTQLNGTLSALGNDNLLIQPATDMYSESGLTTAAQTALANKYMDAYSFVTANASNPVVTALNAGIAANAQLQAAGITDLASIYKNEMVILVNTAANESAGKVENTVNSSVAQLAAGAAQVNAGLQSAVAKKDTLETALGQLVAGSSSVSSGSAQLNSGLSQLKSNNDTLNGGIANAVSGAKQLDAGASQLTAASGVPALVSGTSDLKNGIGQLSESSPALVTGINALDDGAKQLKIGTAQLLQGAGALASGVTQLNDGAHELSDGAEQLNDGVVELNNGMIQFNEEGISQITSLVGSDADDAIDTIKKVINLGKDYQSFAGKADDMDGSVTFIYKTEGVTK
;
A
#
# COMPACT_ATOMS: atom_id res chain seq x y z
N MET A 1 -31.68 67.98 48.14
CA MET A 1 -31.05 69.27 47.74
C MET A 1 -31.77 69.93 46.57
N ILE A 2 -32.20 69.16 45.56
CA ILE A 2 -32.94 69.65 44.38
C ILE A 2 -34.31 70.22 44.78
N LYS A 3 -35.08 69.54 45.65
CA LYS A 3 -36.35 70.06 46.23
C LYS A 3 -36.22 71.49 46.78
N LYS A 4 -35.25 71.74 47.68
CA LYS A 4 -35.01 73.07 48.28
C LYS A 4 -34.61 74.15 47.27
N LYS A 5 -33.92 73.77 46.18
CA LYS A 5 -33.54 74.72 45.12
C LYS A 5 -34.76 75.09 44.26
N LEU A 6 -35.53 74.10 43.79
CA LEU A 6 -36.75 74.37 43.03
C LEU A 6 -37.78 75.17 43.84
N PHE A 7 -37.93 74.87 45.15
CA PHE A 7 -38.79 75.62 46.07
C PHE A 7 -38.41 77.10 46.16
N LYS A 8 -37.11 77.41 46.27
CA LYS A 8 -36.60 78.79 46.25
C LYS A 8 -36.87 79.52 44.93
N TYR A 9 -36.87 78.83 43.80
CA TYR A 9 -37.17 79.46 42.51
C TYR A 9 -38.67 79.70 42.32
N GLY A 10 -39.54 78.80 42.80
CA GLY A 10 -40.99 79.01 42.82
C GLY A 10 -41.42 80.20 43.69
N SER A 11 -40.80 80.37 44.86
CA SER A 11 -41.08 81.49 45.77
C SER A 11 -40.68 82.85 45.19
N VAL A 12 -39.56 82.91 44.48
CA VAL A 12 -39.09 84.13 43.80
C VAL A 12 -40.02 84.50 42.64
N PHE A 13 -40.55 83.52 41.90
CA PHE A 13 -41.51 83.77 40.82
C PHE A 13 -42.84 84.36 41.33
N MET A 14 -43.36 83.86 42.46
CA MET A 14 -44.61 84.39 43.06
C MET A 14 -44.44 85.79 43.63
N CYS A 15 -43.32 86.05 44.33
CA CYS A 15 -42.96 87.39 44.83
C CYS A 15 -42.74 88.39 43.68
N ALA A 16 -42.04 87.97 42.62
CA ALA A 16 -41.80 88.79 41.45
C ALA A 16 -43.09 89.11 40.69
N ALA A 17 -44.04 88.16 40.57
CA ALA A 17 -45.33 88.42 39.93
C ALA A 17 -46.17 89.44 40.71
N LEU A 18 -46.17 89.39 42.06
CA LEU A 18 -46.89 90.34 42.91
C LEU A 18 -46.26 91.74 42.92
N MET A 19 -44.92 91.85 42.92
CA MET A 19 -44.20 93.14 42.91
C MET A 19 -44.10 93.76 41.51
N ALA A 20 -43.92 92.96 40.46
CA ALA A 20 -43.79 93.47 39.09
C ALA A 20 -45.09 94.11 38.57
N CYS A 21 -46.25 93.59 38.98
CA CYS A 21 -47.54 94.15 38.56
C CYS A 21 -47.91 95.45 39.29
N SER A 22 -47.35 95.72 40.48
CA SER A 22 -47.58 96.96 41.24
C SER A 22 -46.51 98.05 40.98
N PHE A 23 -45.30 97.68 40.55
CA PHE A 23 -44.23 98.64 40.21
C PHE A 23 -44.09 98.96 38.72
N ALA A 24 -44.78 98.24 37.81
CA ALA A 24 -44.77 98.56 36.38
C ALA A 24 -45.34 99.97 36.06
N ALA A 25 -46.11 100.58 36.96
CA ALA A 25 -46.60 101.96 36.83
C ALA A 25 -45.64 103.06 37.33
N CYS A 26 -44.50 102.71 37.92
CA CYS A 26 -43.45 103.68 38.31
C CYS A 26 -42.21 103.60 37.40
N GLY A 27 -42.26 102.81 36.33
CA GLY A 27 -41.05 102.32 35.66
C GLY A 27 -41.04 102.29 34.14
N THR A 28 -41.92 103.00 33.42
CA THR A 28 -41.71 103.27 31.98
C THR A 28 -42.41 104.55 31.55
N ASN A 29 -41.67 105.59 31.20
CA ASN A 29 -42.08 106.48 30.11
C ASN A 29 -40.84 107.10 29.47
N THR A 30 -40.53 106.58 28.29
CA THR A 30 -39.96 107.36 27.20
C THR A 30 -40.82 108.60 26.95
N SER A 31 -40.21 109.78 27.13
CA SER A 31 -40.47 111.04 26.43
C SER A 31 -41.76 111.12 25.62
N SER A 32 -42.77 111.82 26.16
CA SER A 32 -43.70 112.63 25.36
C SER A 32 -44.25 113.76 26.24
N ALA A 33 -43.90 114.98 25.86
CA ALA A 33 -44.28 116.22 26.53
C ALA A 33 -45.80 116.41 26.55
N VAL A 34 -46.35 116.67 27.74
CA VAL A 34 -47.57 117.46 27.90
C VAL A 34 -47.16 118.66 28.74
N GLN A 35 -46.87 119.77 28.03
CA GLN A 35 -46.88 121.09 28.63
C GLN A 35 -48.28 121.33 29.20
N ASN A 36 -48.39 121.45 30.50
CA ASN A 36 -49.40 122.31 31.09
C ASN A 36 -48.72 123.12 32.17
N GLU A 37 -48.54 124.40 31.87
CA GLU A 37 -48.04 125.43 32.78
C GLU A 37 -48.90 125.42 34.05
N VAL A 38 -48.33 125.01 35.19
CA VAL A 38 -48.77 125.57 36.47
C VAL A 38 -47.96 126.83 36.65
N ALA A 39 -48.62 127.94 36.32
CA ALA A 39 -48.09 129.28 36.45
C ALA A 39 -47.55 129.51 37.87
N ALA A 40 -46.33 130.03 37.93
CA ALA A 40 -45.79 130.66 39.12
C ALA A 40 -46.77 131.77 39.57
N ASN A 41 -47.36 131.58 40.75
CA ASN A 41 -47.80 132.69 41.57
C ASN A 41 -47.01 132.58 42.89
N GLU A 42 -46.10 133.52 43.07
CA GLU A 42 -45.34 133.74 44.30
C GLU A 42 -46.32 134.06 45.45
N GLN A 43 -46.56 133.08 46.31
CA GLN A 43 -47.13 133.27 47.65
C GLN A 43 -46.66 132.11 48.52
N ASP A 44 -46.08 132.42 49.69
CA ASP A 44 -45.68 131.47 50.74
C ASP A 44 -46.65 130.28 50.80
N THR A 45 -46.21 129.11 50.32
CA THR A 45 -47.03 127.91 50.28
C THR A 45 -46.69 127.07 51.50
N ASP A 46 -47.67 126.90 52.40
CA ASP A 46 -47.50 126.19 53.67
C ASP A 46 -47.13 124.70 53.45
N THR A 47 -46.32 124.12 54.36
CA THR A 47 -45.66 122.80 54.24
C THR A 47 -46.62 121.67 53.86
N GLU A 48 -47.87 121.77 54.31
CA GLU A 48 -48.94 120.83 53.99
C GLU A 48 -49.20 120.68 52.47
N THR A 49 -49.17 121.79 51.72
CA THR A 49 -49.48 121.78 50.28
C THR A 49 -48.36 121.08 49.49
N MET A 50 -47.10 121.31 49.88
CA MET A 50 -45.94 120.71 49.21
C MET A 50 -45.92 119.18 49.35
N ILE A 51 -46.12 118.66 50.57
CA ILE A 51 -46.10 117.21 50.79
C ILE A 51 -47.31 116.55 50.09
N ALA A 52 -48.49 117.19 50.09
CA ALA A 52 -49.68 116.68 49.42
C ALA A 52 -49.55 116.63 47.88
N ASP A 53 -48.98 117.67 47.26
CA ASP A 53 -48.75 117.70 45.81
C ASP A 53 -47.75 116.63 45.38
N VAL A 54 -46.66 116.44 46.14
CA VAL A 54 -45.67 115.42 45.81
C VAL A 54 -46.23 114.01 46.04
N LEU A 55 -46.97 113.75 47.13
CA LEU A 55 -47.71 112.49 47.35
C LEU A 55 -48.62 112.20 46.14
N THR A 56 -49.43 113.18 45.73
CA THR A 56 -50.35 113.05 44.60
C THR A 56 -49.60 112.77 43.29
N SER A 57 -48.47 113.44 43.03
CA SER A 57 -47.64 113.20 41.85
C SER A 57 -47.02 111.79 41.81
N GLN A 58 -46.55 111.27 42.95
CA GLN A 58 -45.94 109.94 43.04
C GLN A 58 -46.99 108.81 43.01
N LEU A 59 -48.23 109.10 43.43
CA LEU A 59 -49.35 108.16 43.38
C LEU A 59 -50.17 108.21 42.08
N SER A 60 -49.98 109.24 41.25
CA SER A 60 -50.74 109.45 39.99
C SER A 60 -50.05 108.93 38.72
N SER A 61 -48.89 108.27 38.83
CA SER A 61 -48.21 107.66 37.67
C SER A 61 -48.85 106.35 37.18
N ALA A 62 -49.94 105.89 37.79
CA ALA A 62 -50.78 104.84 37.23
C ALA A 62 -51.66 105.42 36.09
N PRO A 63 -51.78 104.75 34.93
CA PRO A 63 -52.70 105.16 33.88
C PRO A 63 -54.13 105.06 34.41
N LYS A 64 -54.68 106.19 34.86
CA LYS A 64 -56.11 106.29 35.11
C LYS A 64 -56.82 106.19 33.76
N VAL A 65 -57.46 105.05 33.50
CA VAL A 65 -58.74 105.10 32.80
C VAL A 65 -59.68 105.85 33.74
N ALA A 66 -59.68 107.17 33.65
CA ALA A 66 -60.71 107.99 34.28
C ALA A 66 -61.99 107.79 33.47
N THR A 67 -62.70 106.68 33.71
CA THR A 67 -64.12 106.64 33.39
C THR A 67 -64.81 107.70 34.24
N GLU A 68 -65.49 108.67 33.60
CA GLU A 68 -66.46 109.51 34.32
C GLU A 68 -67.39 108.59 35.11
N ALA A 69 -67.45 108.77 36.42
CA ALA A 69 -68.40 108.05 37.26
C ALA A 69 -69.81 108.34 36.73
N LYS A 70 -70.48 107.32 36.19
CA LYS A 70 -71.88 107.42 35.72
C LYS A 70 -72.89 107.28 36.88
N THR A 71 -72.39 107.00 38.07
CA THR A 71 -73.12 106.72 39.30
C THR A 71 -72.74 107.74 40.36
N ASP A 72 -73.69 108.10 41.21
CA ASP A 72 -73.39 108.92 42.38
C ASP A 72 -72.38 108.16 43.25
N SER A 73 -71.39 108.87 43.76
CA SER A 73 -70.27 108.26 44.49
C SER A 73 -69.93 109.06 45.73
N LYS A 74 -69.31 108.37 46.67
CA LYS A 74 -68.82 108.93 47.92
C LYS A 74 -67.30 108.83 47.97
N GLU A 75 -66.65 109.99 48.04
CA GLU A 75 -65.22 110.09 48.31
C GLU A 75 -65.04 110.49 49.76
N GLU A 76 -64.41 109.60 50.52
CA GLU A 76 -64.15 109.77 51.93
C GLU A 76 -62.65 110.00 52.15
N THR A 77 -62.30 111.17 52.68
CA THR A 77 -60.93 111.47 53.11
C THR A 77 -60.91 111.56 54.64
N VAL A 78 -60.31 110.57 55.27
CA VAL A 78 -60.21 110.45 56.72
C VAL A 78 -58.90 111.07 57.17
N PHE A 79 -58.95 112.26 57.73
CA PHE A 79 -57.79 112.91 58.36
C PHE A 79 -57.62 112.39 59.79
N VAL A 80 -56.54 111.66 60.01
CA VAL A 80 -56.16 111.12 61.31
C VAL A 80 -55.07 112.01 61.88
N PHE A 81 -55.38 112.82 62.88
CA PHE A 81 -54.37 113.65 63.53
C PHE A 81 -53.67 112.82 64.61
N THR A 82 -52.35 112.80 64.57
CA THR A 82 -51.51 112.03 65.48
C THR A 82 -50.50 112.94 66.13
N LYS A 83 -50.17 112.66 67.39
CA LYS A 83 -49.02 113.28 68.08
C LYS A 83 -47.71 112.84 67.43
N ALA A 84 -46.61 113.53 67.72
CA ALA A 84 -45.30 113.21 67.15
C ALA A 84 -44.87 111.73 67.33
N ASP A 85 -45.34 111.03 68.37
CA ASP A 85 -45.06 109.60 68.59
C ASP A 85 -45.98 108.65 67.80
N GLY A 86 -46.90 109.18 66.99
CA GLY A 86 -47.88 108.44 66.21
C GLY A 86 -49.20 108.14 66.93
N GLN A 87 -49.37 108.52 68.21
CA GLN A 87 -50.64 108.29 68.91
C GLN A 87 -51.77 109.14 68.32
N GLN A 88 -52.88 108.50 67.95
CA GLN A 88 -54.07 109.16 67.45
C GLN A 88 -54.63 110.12 68.50
N ASP A 89 -54.77 111.39 68.14
CA ASP A 89 -55.36 112.43 68.97
C ASP A 89 -56.85 112.57 68.63
N HIS A 90 -57.17 112.96 67.40
CA HIS A 90 -58.55 113.06 66.91
C HIS A 90 -58.65 112.74 65.42
N VAL A 91 -59.87 112.46 64.95
CA VAL A 91 -60.14 112.11 63.55
C VAL A 91 -61.21 113.03 63.00
N ILE A 92 -60.89 113.62 61.86
CA ILE A 92 -61.79 114.43 61.06
C ILE A 92 -62.01 113.69 59.75
N VAL A 93 -63.25 113.59 59.31
CA VAL A 93 -63.57 112.95 58.04
C VAL A 93 -64.23 113.98 57.15
N ASN A 94 -63.63 114.18 55.99
CA ASN A 94 -64.23 114.94 54.90
C ASN A 94 -64.91 113.97 53.97
N GLU A 95 -66.21 114.16 53.79
CA GLU A 95 -67.02 113.37 52.89
C GLU A 95 -67.48 114.25 51.74
N LYS A 96 -67.20 113.77 50.52
CA LYS A 96 -67.67 114.38 49.29
C LYS A 96 -68.64 113.45 48.60
N LEU A 97 -69.90 113.83 48.62
CA LEU A 97 -70.98 113.18 47.89
C LEU A 97 -71.07 113.80 46.50
N LYS A 98 -70.64 113.06 45.49
CA LYS A 98 -70.72 113.47 44.09
C LYS A 98 -72.10 113.20 43.54
N ASN A 99 -72.82 114.27 43.22
CA ASN A 99 -74.18 114.24 42.67
C ASN A 99 -74.18 114.27 41.14
N VAL A 100 -73.52 113.30 40.51
CA VAL A 100 -73.37 113.29 39.05
C VAL A 100 -74.71 113.08 38.33
N THR A 101 -75.70 112.51 39.03
CA THR A 101 -77.05 112.32 38.50
C THR A 101 -78.00 113.53 38.72
N GLY A 102 -77.54 114.59 39.40
CA GLY A 102 -78.28 115.85 39.55
C GLY A 102 -79.52 115.76 40.46
N LYS A 103 -79.51 114.88 41.45
CA LYS A 103 -80.63 114.69 42.38
C LYS A 103 -80.86 115.94 43.23
N SER A 104 -82.11 116.32 43.42
CA SER A 104 -82.48 117.42 44.33
C SER A 104 -82.27 117.06 45.81
N SER A 105 -82.14 115.77 46.12
CA SER A 105 -81.89 115.22 47.45
C SER A 105 -80.91 114.06 47.35
N ILE A 106 -79.85 114.07 48.15
CA ILE A 106 -78.89 112.97 48.26
C ILE A 106 -78.97 112.38 49.66
N THR A 107 -79.08 111.05 49.74
CA THR A 107 -79.02 110.32 50.99
C THR A 107 -77.67 109.67 51.13
N ASP A 108 -77.09 109.81 52.31
CA ASP A 108 -75.85 109.19 52.70
C ASP A 108 -76.01 108.46 54.04
N VAL A 109 -75.07 107.56 54.32
CA VAL A 109 -74.91 106.91 55.61
C VAL A 109 -73.57 107.33 56.17
N SER A 110 -73.59 107.99 57.32
CA SER A 110 -72.37 108.42 58.00
C SER A 110 -72.53 108.27 59.51
N SER A 111 -71.47 107.77 60.15
CA SER A 111 -71.35 107.63 61.60
C SER A 111 -70.71 108.85 62.26
N LEU A 112 -70.47 109.92 61.50
CA LEU A 112 -69.80 111.12 61.97
C LEU A 112 -70.70 111.96 62.89
N SER A 113 -70.05 112.70 63.78
CA SER A 113 -70.65 113.68 64.71
C SER A 113 -70.14 115.09 64.43
N ASN A 114 -70.88 116.13 64.85
CA ASN A 114 -70.54 117.54 64.60
C ASN A 114 -70.42 117.88 63.11
N ILE A 115 -71.38 117.42 62.32
CA ILE A 115 -71.36 117.54 60.86
C ILE A 115 -71.56 119.00 60.44
N THR A 116 -70.63 119.50 59.62
CA THR A 116 -70.62 120.85 59.08
C THR A 116 -70.52 120.78 57.56
N ASN A 117 -71.39 121.51 56.86
CA ASN A 117 -71.27 121.66 55.40
C ASN A 117 -70.07 122.57 55.09
N LEU A 118 -69.17 122.09 54.23
CA LEU A 118 -67.98 122.83 53.82
C LEU A 118 -68.19 123.63 52.53
N THR A 119 -69.20 123.29 51.73
CA THR A 119 -69.43 123.89 50.42
C THR A 119 -70.90 124.20 50.21
N GLY A 120 -71.23 125.48 50.05
CA GLY A 120 -72.58 125.97 49.78
C GLY A 120 -73.44 126.19 51.04
N ASP A 121 -74.71 126.56 50.83
CA ASP A 121 -75.68 126.89 51.88
C ASP A 121 -76.70 125.75 52.11
N GLU A 122 -76.50 124.58 51.48
CA GLU A 122 -77.39 123.42 51.57
C GLU A 122 -77.47 122.90 53.01
N THR A 123 -78.69 122.56 53.43
CA THR A 123 -78.97 122.05 54.79
C THR A 123 -79.19 120.54 54.77
N SER A 124 -78.77 119.88 55.85
CA SER A 124 -79.01 118.46 56.06
C SER A 124 -80.03 118.19 57.15
N THR A 125 -80.71 117.06 57.02
CA THR A 125 -81.49 116.45 58.10
C THR A 125 -80.89 115.10 58.45
N THR A 126 -80.71 114.85 59.73
CA THR A 126 -80.07 113.62 60.24
C THR A 126 -81.11 112.75 60.94
N ASN A 127 -81.19 111.48 60.56
CA ASN A 127 -82.03 110.46 61.22
C ASN A 127 -81.22 109.18 61.45
N GLY A 128 -80.76 108.98 62.68
CA GLY A 128 -79.78 107.95 63.00
C GLY A 128 -78.46 108.19 62.27
N ASN A 129 -77.92 107.15 61.63
CA ASN A 129 -76.72 107.26 60.80
C ASN A 129 -77.02 107.69 59.35
N SER A 130 -78.28 107.95 59.01
CA SER A 130 -78.63 108.42 57.66
C SER A 130 -78.70 109.95 57.63
N LEU A 131 -78.00 110.54 56.67
CA LEU A 131 -78.04 111.97 56.37
C LEU A 131 -78.73 112.19 55.04
N THR A 132 -79.70 113.09 55.02
CA THR A 132 -80.33 113.54 53.78
C THR A 132 -80.04 115.01 53.57
N TRP A 133 -79.33 115.30 52.47
CA TRP A 133 -78.95 116.64 52.05
C TRP A 133 -79.93 117.16 51.00
N ALA A 134 -80.43 118.38 51.20
CA ALA A 134 -81.21 119.10 50.19
C ALA A 134 -80.26 119.66 49.13
N ALA A 135 -79.76 118.79 48.26
CA ALA A 135 -78.61 119.06 47.40
C ALA A 135 -78.90 119.93 46.17
N ASP A 136 -80.16 120.01 45.73
CA ASP A 136 -80.59 120.80 44.56
C ASP A 136 -79.71 120.64 43.30
N GLY A 137 -79.25 119.41 43.05
CA GLY A 137 -78.36 119.07 41.93
C GLY A 137 -76.87 119.29 42.18
N ASN A 138 -76.48 119.91 43.30
CA ASN A 138 -75.09 120.12 43.66
C ASN A 138 -74.47 118.88 44.33
N SER A 139 -73.14 118.78 44.23
CA SER A 139 -72.38 117.84 45.06
C SER A 139 -72.18 118.43 46.44
N ILE A 140 -72.24 117.59 47.47
CA ILE A 140 -72.13 118.02 48.86
C ILE A 140 -70.77 117.63 49.40
N THR A 141 -70.05 118.60 49.96
CA THR A 141 -68.85 118.32 50.75
C THR A 141 -69.11 118.70 52.19
N TYR A 142 -69.04 117.74 53.08
CA TYR A 142 -69.24 117.98 54.51
C TYR A 142 -68.13 117.35 55.32
N GLN A 143 -67.93 117.89 56.52
CA GLN A 143 -66.93 117.43 57.46
C GLN A 143 -67.61 117.02 58.76
N GLY A 144 -67.11 115.94 59.36
CA GLY A 144 -67.50 115.55 60.70
C GLY A 144 -66.33 114.98 61.49
N THR A 145 -66.57 114.73 62.76
CA THR A 145 -65.63 114.15 63.72
C THR A 145 -66.07 112.74 64.09
N THR A 146 -65.13 111.87 64.44
CA THR A 146 -65.43 110.49 64.87
C THR A 146 -64.51 110.02 65.98
N THR A 147 -65.02 109.11 66.81
CA THR A 147 -64.24 108.39 67.83
C THR A 147 -63.77 107.02 67.33
N GLN A 148 -64.12 106.62 66.11
CA GLN A 148 -63.62 105.39 65.51
C GLN A 148 -62.10 105.49 65.27
N THR A 149 -61.39 104.40 65.57
CA THR A 149 -59.95 104.28 65.30
C THR A 149 -59.71 103.96 63.83
N ALA A 150 -58.70 104.57 63.22
CA ALA A 150 -58.33 104.27 61.85
C ALA A 150 -57.92 102.78 61.67
N PRO A 151 -58.10 102.17 60.48
CA PRO A 151 -57.87 100.74 60.26
C PRO A 151 -56.38 100.36 60.34
N VAL A 152 -55.48 101.33 60.18
CA VAL A 152 -54.06 101.16 60.40
C VAL A 152 -53.63 102.11 61.52
N SER A 153 -52.92 101.60 62.52
CA SER A 153 -52.34 102.44 63.57
C SER A 153 -50.87 102.70 63.26
N MET A 154 -50.38 103.89 63.59
CA MET A 154 -48.98 104.28 63.42
C MET A 154 -48.29 104.36 64.78
N LYS A 155 -46.99 104.02 64.82
CA LYS A 155 -46.10 104.36 65.90
C LYS A 155 -44.80 104.92 65.31
N VAL A 156 -44.40 106.11 65.76
CA VAL A 156 -43.13 106.72 65.39
C VAL A 156 -42.19 106.64 66.58
N THR A 157 -41.01 106.03 66.37
CA THR A 157 -39.98 105.91 67.41
C THR A 157 -38.73 106.65 66.96
N TYR A 158 -38.24 107.55 67.81
CA TYR A 158 -37.07 108.37 67.53
C TYR A 158 -35.84 107.87 68.27
N TYR A 159 -34.69 107.93 67.61
CA TYR A 159 -33.39 107.59 68.19
C TYR A 159 -32.40 108.71 67.90
N LEU A 160 -31.63 109.13 68.90
CA LEU A 160 -30.47 110.02 68.76
C LEU A 160 -29.20 109.25 69.09
N ASP A 161 -28.26 109.18 68.14
CA ASP A 161 -27.02 108.40 68.22
C ASP A 161 -27.27 106.94 68.65
N GLY A 162 -28.35 106.35 68.14
CA GLY A 162 -28.76 104.96 68.41
C GLY A 162 -29.46 104.74 69.76
N LYS A 163 -29.75 105.78 70.55
CA LYS A 163 -30.53 105.68 71.79
C LYS A 163 -31.93 106.24 71.58
N GLU A 164 -32.94 105.49 71.98
CA GLU A 164 -34.34 105.93 71.93
C GLU A 164 -34.52 107.22 72.76
N ILE A 165 -35.23 108.18 72.19
CA ILE A 165 -35.46 109.50 72.77
C ILE A 165 -36.91 109.92 72.48
N SER A 166 -37.52 110.67 73.40
CA SER A 166 -38.86 111.21 73.16
C SER A 166 -38.82 112.31 72.10
N ALA A 167 -39.90 112.47 71.34
CA ALA A 167 -40.00 113.54 70.34
C ALA A 167 -39.72 114.92 70.95
N SER A 168 -40.31 115.24 72.11
CA SER A 168 -40.10 116.52 72.80
C SER A 168 -38.66 116.74 73.28
N ASP A 169 -37.94 115.69 73.67
CA ASP A 169 -36.54 115.81 74.11
C ASP A 169 -35.54 115.90 72.94
N LEU A 170 -35.99 115.51 71.74
CA LEU A 170 -35.19 115.55 70.51
C LEU A 170 -35.14 116.96 69.89
N ALA A 171 -36.16 117.78 70.10
CA ALA A 171 -36.23 119.14 69.56
C ALA A 171 -34.95 119.96 69.88
N GLY A 172 -34.35 120.52 68.83
CA GLY A 172 -33.12 121.30 68.85
C GLY A 172 -31.83 120.52 69.14
N LYS A 173 -31.86 119.18 69.23
CA LYS A 173 -30.64 118.37 69.39
C LYS A 173 -29.91 118.20 68.07
N SER A 174 -28.61 117.94 68.14
CA SER A 174 -27.78 117.61 66.97
C SER A 174 -27.15 116.24 67.17
N GLY A 175 -27.01 115.46 66.10
CA GLY A 175 -26.48 114.10 66.11
C GLY A 175 -27.10 113.24 65.01
N LYS A 176 -26.83 111.94 65.02
CA LYS A 176 -27.43 111.01 64.05
C LYS A 176 -28.81 110.60 64.52
N VAL A 177 -29.84 110.99 63.78
CA VAL A 177 -31.24 110.70 64.12
C VAL A 177 -31.76 109.57 63.25
N THR A 178 -32.44 108.60 63.87
CA THR A 178 -33.25 107.60 63.17
C THR A 178 -34.70 107.72 63.61
N MET A 179 -35.60 107.78 62.64
CA MET A 179 -37.06 107.79 62.81
C MET A 179 -37.62 106.50 62.24
N ARG A 180 -38.21 105.68 63.09
CA ARG A 180 -38.82 104.40 62.70
C ARG A 180 -40.33 104.50 62.72
N PHE A 181 -40.95 104.07 61.62
CA PHE A 181 -42.39 104.09 61.41
C PHE A 181 -42.90 102.66 61.32
N ASP A 182 -43.56 102.22 62.40
CA ASP A 182 -44.23 100.92 62.45
C ASP A 182 -45.73 101.10 62.22
N TYR A 183 -46.30 100.28 61.34
CA TYR A 183 -47.73 100.28 61.03
C TYR A 183 -48.38 98.98 61.46
N THR A 184 -49.51 99.07 62.17
CA THR A 184 -50.29 97.91 62.57
C THR A 184 -51.63 97.92 61.85
N ASN A 185 -51.85 96.93 60.98
CA ASN A 185 -53.12 96.75 60.29
C ASN A 185 -54.12 95.99 61.18
N ASN A 186 -55.20 96.65 61.55
CA ASN A 186 -56.24 96.10 62.42
C ASN A 186 -57.44 95.55 61.65
N ALA A 187 -57.48 95.71 60.32
CA ALA A 187 -58.59 95.29 59.48
C ALA A 187 -58.46 93.83 59.02
N LYS A 188 -58.93 92.89 59.84
CA LYS A 188 -58.91 91.44 59.51
C LYS A 188 -60.24 90.95 58.90
N LYS A 189 -60.15 89.99 57.98
CA LYS A 189 -61.27 89.27 57.36
C LYS A 189 -60.97 87.77 57.27
N THR A 190 -62.02 86.96 57.20
CA THR A 190 -61.90 85.52 56.98
C THR A 190 -62.27 85.21 55.53
N ILE A 191 -61.38 84.52 54.81
CA ILE A 191 -61.62 84.01 53.46
C ILE A 191 -61.65 82.48 53.46
N THR A 192 -62.30 81.90 52.46
CA THR A 192 -62.32 80.45 52.23
C THR A 192 -61.61 80.16 50.91
N VAL A 193 -60.57 79.33 50.92
CA VAL A 193 -59.80 78.89 49.72
C VAL A 193 -59.90 77.36 49.66
N ASN A 194 -60.43 76.82 48.56
CA ASN A 194 -60.58 75.37 48.34
C ASN A 194 -61.11 74.58 49.57
N GLY A 195 -62.13 75.13 50.24
CA GLY A 195 -62.80 74.51 51.40
C GLY A 195 -62.13 74.74 52.77
N LYS A 196 -60.95 75.38 52.83
CA LYS A 196 -60.24 75.73 54.07
C LYS A 196 -60.43 77.21 54.41
N THR A 197 -60.71 77.53 55.67
CA THR A 197 -60.84 78.92 56.14
C THR A 197 -59.49 79.49 56.57
N LYS A 198 -59.19 80.72 56.15
CA LYS A 198 -57.98 81.46 56.51
C LYS A 198 -58.33 82.89 56.92
N THR A 199 -57.71 83.38 57.99
CA THR A 199 -57.79 84.79 58.37
C THR A 199 -56.70 85.56 57.64
N VAL A 200 -57.08 86.65 56.99
CA VAL A 200 -56.21 87.54 56.21
C VAL A 200 -56.52 88.99 56.57
N TYR A 201 -55.60 89.90 56.25
CA TYR A 201 -55.75 91.34 56.44
C TYR A 201 -56.24 91.98 55.14
N VAL A 202 -57.03 93.05 55.27
CA VAL A 202 -57.33 93.94 54.14
C VAL A 202 -56.02 94.60 53.71
N PRO A 203 -55.61 94.55 52.44
CA PRO A 203 -54.27 94.93 52.01
C PRO A 203 -54.08 96.45 51.96
N PHE A 204 -53.98 97.10 53.12
CA PHE A 204 -53.62 98.50 53.19
C PHE A 204 -52.15 98.72 52.83
N THR A 205 -51.91 99.71 51.98
CA THR A 205 -50.60 100.26 51.68
C THR A 205 -50.49 101.63 52.33
N MET A 206 -49.44 101.84 53.13
CA MET A 206 -49.10 103.11 53.76
C MET A 206 -48.00 103.77 52.95
N VAL A 207 -48.19 105.05 52.59
CA VAL A 207 -47.20 105.89 51.93
C VAL A 207 -46.96 107.12 52.78
N THR A 208 -45.76 107.29 53.33
CA THR A 208 -45.46 108.35 54.29
C THR A 208 -44.44 109.32 53.75
N GLY A 209 -44.82 110.59 53.66
CA GLY A 209 -43.99 111.71 53.26
C GLY A 209 -43.61 112.59 54.45
N MET A 210 -42.35 113.01 54.50
CA MET A 210 -41.86 114.03 55.43
C MET A 210 -40.91 114.99 54.70
N LEU A 211 -40.93 116.26 55.11
CA LEU A 211 -40.03 117.28 54.62
C LEU A 211 -38.87 117.47 55.62
N LEU A 212 -37.64 117.36 55.14
CA LEU A 212 -36.42 117.50 55.93
C LEU A 212 -35.63 118.69 55.40
N PRO A 213 -35.61 119.84 56.09
CA PRO A 213 -34.90 121.04 55.65
C PRO A 213 -33.41 120.77 55.41
N SER A 214 -32.89 121.15 54.25
CA SER A 214 -31.49 120.85 53.86
C SER A 214 -30.46 121.58 54.72
N ASP A 215 -30.85 122.68 55.38
CA ASP A 215 -30.00 123.42 56.32
C ASP A 215 -29.70 122.62 57.59
N ASN A 216 -30.63 121.75 58.00
CA ASN A 216 -30.56 121.03 59.26
C ASN A 216 -30.34 119.53 59.08
N PHE A 217 -30.72 118.94 57.94
CA PHE A 217 -30.65 117.49 57.67
C PHE A 217 -29.68 117.18 56.53
N SER A 218 -28.77 116.24 56.77
CA SER A 218 -27.81 115.73 55.78
C SER A 218 -27.65 114.21 55.88
N ASN A 219 -27.04 113.57 54.87
CA ASN A 219 -26.80 112.11 54.82
C ASN A 219 -28.07 111.27 55.11
N ILE A 220 -29.17 111.64 54.45
CA ILE A 220 -30.47 111.00 54.65
C ILE A 220 -30.47 109.63 53.96
N GLU A 221 -30.86 108.60 54.70
CA GLU A 221 -31.10 107.23 54.24
C GLU A 221 -32.54 106.82 54.59
N VAL A 222 -33.21 106.10 53.70
CA VAL A 222 -34.55 105.56 53.96
C VAL A 222 -34.62 104.08 53.57
N THR A 223 -35.16 103.25 54.46
CA THR A 223 -35.49 101.85 54.14
C THR A 223 -36.87 101.79 53.49
N ASN A 224 -37.09 100.88 52.53
CA ASN A 224 -38.40 100.71 51.87
C ASN A 224 -39.01 102.03 51.36
N GLY A 225 -38.18 102.92 50.81
CA GLY A 225 -38.58 104.29 50.51
C GLY A 225 -37.70 104.98 49.47
N LYS A 226 -37.99 106.25 49.21
CA LYS A 226 -37.30 107.09 48.22
C LYS A 226 -37.12 108.51 48.76
N ILE A 227 -35.98 109.13 48.44
CA ILE A 227 -35.66 110.52 48.79
C ILE A 227 -35.72 111.35 47.50
N THR A 228 -36.29 112.55 47.54
CA THR A 228 -36.34 113.49 46.40
C THR A 228 -36.18 114.90 46.93
N GLU A 229 -35.30 115.70 46.33
CA GLU A 229 -35.07 117.10 46.72
C GLU A 229 -36.09 118.02 46.04
N VAL A 230 -36.74 118.90 46.81
CA VAL A 230 -37.71 119.88 46.32
C VAL A 230 -37.42 121.23 46.98
N ASN A 231 -36.99 122.22 46.20
CA ASN A 231 -36.48 123.50 46.67
C ASN A 231 -35.36 123.32 47.72
N ASP A 232 -35.41 124.03 48.85
CA ASP A 232 -34.41 124.00 49.92
C ASP A 232 -34.66 122.88 50.97
N SER A 233 -35.34 121.79 50.58
CA SER A 233 -35.70 120.68 51.49
C SER A 233 -35.70 119.32 50.80
N ASN A 234 -35.36 118.27 51.55
CA ASN A 234 -35.44 116.89 51.12
C ASN A 234 -36.80 116.29 51.48
N VAL A 235 -37.53 115.78 50.50
CA VAL A 235 -38.78 115.03 50.71
C VAL A 235 -38.44 113.54 50.78
N VAL A 236 -38.77 112.90 51.90
CA VAL A 236 -38.55 111.46 52.10
C VAL A 236 -39.88 110.72 52.07
N PHE A 237 -39.96 109.65 51.28
CA PHE A 237 -41.10 108.75 51.15
C PHE A 237 -40.78 107.36 51.68
N GLY A 238 -41.64 106.79 52.50
CA GLY A 238 -41.63 105.36 52.85
C GLY A 238 -42.91 104.67 52.37
N ILE A 239 -42.82 103.43 51.88
CA ILE A 239 -43.98 102.58 51.55
C ILE A 239 -43.97 101.30 52.39
N THR A 240 -45.11 100.97 52.99
CA THR A 240 -45.29 99.73 53.75
C THR A 240 -46.64 99.08 53.45
N MET A 241 -46.74 97.76 53.62
CA MET A 241 -47.95 96.96 53.40
C MET A 241 -48.24 96.07 54.62
N PRO A 242 -48.64 96.67 55.75
CA PRO A 242 -48.76 95.96 57.03
C PRO A 242 -49.79 94.80 56.96
N GLY A 243 -49.37 93.61 57.38
CA GLY A 243 -50.21 92.41 57.45
C GLY A 243 -50.36 91.62 56.13
N LEU A 244 -49.80 92.10 55.01
CA LEU A 244 -49.86 91.39 53.73
C LEU A 244 -49.02 90.10 53.74
N LYS A 245 -47.85 90.12 54.40
CA LYS A 245 -46.99 88.93 54.56
C LYS A 245 -47.72 87.77 55.23
N ASP A 246 -48.39 88.04 56.35
CA ASP A 246 -49.19 87.04 57.09
C ASP A 246 -50.37 86.52 56.25
N SER A 247 -51.03 87.41 55.51
CA SER A 247 -52.16 87.06 54.64
C SER A 247 -51.76 86.08 53.54
N LEU A 248 -50.51 86.19 53.09
CA LEU A 248 -49.90 85.34 52.08
C LEU A 248 -48.98 84.25 52.68
N ASP A 249 -49.03 83.98 53.99
CA ASP A 249 -48.26 82.86 54.59
C ASP A 249 -48.79 81.53 54.05
N MET A 250 -48.02 80.90 53.16
CA MET A 250 -48.41 79.68 52.44
C MET A 250 -47.41 78.57 52.69
N LYS A 251 -47.89 77.33 52.61
CA LYS A 251 -47.06 76.13 52.67
C LYS A 251 -47.18 75.38 51.35
N PHE A 252 -46.05 74.95 50.80
CA PHE A 252 -46.00 73.94 49.73
C PHE A 252 -45.24 72.73 50.28
N ASP A 253 -45.82 71.53 50.19
CA ASP A 253 -45.21 70.31 50.74
C ASP A 253 -44.73 70.47 52.21
N ASN A 254 -45.55 71.12 53.04
CA ASN A 254 -45.29 71.44 54.46
C ASN A 254 -44.12 72.41 54.77
N GLU A 255 -43.43 72.97 53.78
CA GLU A 255 -42.41 74.03 53.99
C GLU A 255 -43.03 75.43 53.80
N LYS A 256 -42.65 76.40 54.65
CA LYS A 256 -43.18 77.78 54.61
C LYS A 256 -42.54 78.61 53.49
N LEU A 257 -43.36 79.44 52.84
CA LEU A 257 -42.92 80.44 51.87
C LEU A 257 -42.41 81.71 52.58
N ASP A 258 -41.16 82.11 52.34
CA ASP A 258 -40.62 83.38 52.87
C ASP A 258 -40.81 84.49 51.83
N LEU A 259 -41.77 85.38 52.09
CA LEU A 259 -42.08 86.54 51.26
C LEU A 259 -41.43 87.80 51.84
N ASP A 260 -40.79 88.60 50.99
CA ASP A 260 -40.14 89.86 51.35
C ASP A 260 -41.12 91.03 51.12
N VAL A 261 -41.89 91.39 52.15
CA VAL A 261 -42.93 92.43 52.09
C VAL A 261 -42.65 93.46 53.20
N PRO A 262 -42.56 94.76 52.89
CA PRO A 262 -42.16 95.78 53.87
C PRO A 262 -43.29 96.09 54.85
N GLU A 263 -43.06 95.90 56.15
CA GLU A 263 -44.06 96.20 57.21
C GLU A 263 -43.76 97.46 58.02
N TYR A 264 -42.54 97.98 57.91
CA TYR A 264 -42.07 99.21 58.55
C TYR A 264 -41.08 99.92 57.62
N PHE A 265 -40.80 101.19 57.91
CA PHE A 265 -39.70 101.91 57.28
C PHE A 265 -38.97 102.81 58.28
N GLU A 266 -37.73 103.12 57.98
CA GLU A 266 -36.83 103.91 58.83
C GLU A 266 -36.18 105.01 58.00
N VAL A 267 -36.15 106.22 58.54
CA VAL A 267 -35.43 107.36 57.98
C VAL A 267 -34.29 107.69 58.92
N THR A 268 -33.06 107.70 58.43
CA THR A 268 -31.87 108.04 59.21
C THR A 268 -31.18 109.23 58.58
N ALA A 269 -30.77 110.23 59.38
CA ALA A 269 -30.09 111.41 58.89
C ALA A 269 -29.11 111.96 59.95
N ASP A 270 -28.09 112.67 59.51
CA ASP A 270 -27.26 113.50 60.38
C ASP A 270 -27.90 114.89 60.49
N VAL A 271 -28.19 115.32 61.73
CA VAL A 271 -29.00 116.51 61.98
C VAL A 271 -28.26 117.55 62.83
N THR A 272 -28.37 118.83 62.46
CA THR A 272 -28.01 119.99 63.28
C THR A 272 -29.26 120.76 63.66
N ASP A 273 -29.49 120.98 64.95
CA ASP A 273 -30.69 121.66 65.49
C ASP A 273 -32.01 121.03 65.00
N PHE A 274 -32.30 119.79 65.44
CA PHE A 274 -33.43 119.00 64.97
C PHE A 274 -34.76 119.74 65.13
N GLU A 275 -35.41 119.97 64.00
CA GLU A 275 -36.76 120.49 63.90
C GLU A 275 -37.43 119.77 62.74
N LEU A 276 -38.58 119.17 63.03
CA LEU A 276 -39.33 118.41 62.03
C LEU A 276 -40.70 119.06 61.89
N ASP A 277 -41.06 119.44 60.69
CA ASP A 277 -42.41 119.90 60.42
C ASP A 277 -43.40 118.72 60.40
N MET A 278 -44.70 119.01 60.26
CA MET A 278 -45.75 117.99 60.19
C MET A 278 -45.41 116.92 59.13
N MET A 279 -45.57 115.65 59.52
CA MET A 279 -45.43 114.52 58.60
C MET A 279 -46.80 114.06 58.11
N MET A 280 -46.89 113.59 56.86
CA MET A 280 -48.12 113.05 56.31
C MET A 280 -47.98 111.61 55.84
N SER A 281 -48.89 110.75 56.26
CA SER A 281 -49.00 109.39 55.74
C SER A 281 -50.34 109.17 55.06
N MET A 282 -50.35 108.51 53.91
CA MET A 282 -51.55 108.11 53.22
C MET A 282 -51.74 106.61 53.32
N ALA A 283 -52.91 106.15 53.76
CA ALA A 283 -53.29 104.73 53.68
C ALA A 283 -54.35 104.52 52.60
N THR A 284 -54.15 103.51 51.76
CA THR A 284 -55.15 103.05 50.79
C THR A 284 -55.19 101.53 50.71
N SER A 285 -56.40 100.96 50.64
CA SER A 285 -56.65 99.52 50.42
C SER A 285 -56.68 99.14 48.93
N ASN A 286 -56.68 100.15 48.05
CA ASN A 286 -56.90 99.95 46.62
C ASN A 286 -55.59 99.92 45.81
N PHE A 287 -54.43 99.95 46.45
CA PHE A 287 -53.14 99.94 45.74
C PHE A 287 -52.96 98.71 44.83
N LEU A 288 -53.50 97.55 45.20
CA LEU A 288 -53.37 96.30 44.43
C LEU A 288 -54.57 96.02 43.51
N SER A 289 -55.52 96.96 43.37
CA SER A 289 -56.76 96.71 42.63
C SER A 289 -56.57 96.51 41.12
N ASP A 290 -55.48 97.03 40.56
CA ASP A 290 -55.24 97.05 39.12
C ASP A 290 -54.66 95.74 38.58
N ILE A 291 -54.41 94.75 39.45
CA ILE A 291 -53.97 93.40 39.05
C ILE A 291 -55.16 92.63 38.45
N ASP A 292 -55.02 92.21 37.19
CA ASP A 292 -55.95 91.26 36.56
C ASP A 292 -55.73 89.86 37.14
N THR A 293 -56.73 89.37 37.85
CA THR A 293 -56.68 88.07 38.53
C THR A 293 -56.94 86.90 37.59
N ASP A 294 -57.44 87.13 36.38
CA ASP A 294 -57.87 86.05 35.49
C ASP A 294 -56.68 85.39 34.76
N ASP A 295 -55.58 86.12 34.54
CA ASP A 295 -54.37 85.64 33.84
C ASP A 295 -53.44 84.74 34.68
N LEU A 296 -53.77 84.46 35.94
CA LEU A 296 -52.99 83.58 36.81
C LEU A 296 -53.48 82.10 36.70
N SER A 297 -52.82 81.25 35.88
CA SER A 297 -53.03 79.78 35.74
C SER A 297 -51.73 78.96 35.48
N ILE A 298 -51.70 77.66 35.86
CA ILE A 298 -50.56 76.72 35.71
C ILE A 298 -50.83 75.50 34.80
N ASP A 299 -51.98 75.44 34.13
CA ASP A 299 -52.47 74.22 33.46
C ASP A 299 -51.52 73.68 32.36
N ASN A 300 -50.93 74.57 31.55
CA ASN A 300 -50.00 74.18 30.48
C ASN A 300 -48.75 73.45 30.97
N LEU A 301 -48.31 73.71 32.21
CA LEU A 301 -47.13 73.06 32.77
C LEU A 301 -47.44 71.63 33.23
N LYS A 302 -48.68 71.37 33.70
CA LYS A 302 -49.13 70.03 34.09
C LYS A 302 -49.14 69.07 32.90
N ASP A 303 -49.66 69.52 31.75
CA ASP A 303 -49.73 68.70 30.52
C ASP A 303 -48.35 68.26 30.03
N LYS A 304 -47.36 69.16 30.05
CA LYS A 304 -45.99 68.84 29.61
C LYS A 304 -45.25 67.88 30.52
N VAL A 305 -45.57 67.86 31.81
CA VAL A 305 -45.01 66.90 32.77
C VAL A 305 -45.61 65.49 32.56
N ASN A 306 -46.89 65.40 32.20
CA ASN A 306 -47.51 64.11 31.85
C ASN A 306 -46.95 63.52 30.55
N GLU A 307 -46.73 64.33 29.51
CA GLU A 307 -46.07 63.87 28.27
C GLU A 307 -44.66 63.30 28.54
N LEU A 308 -43.93 63.90 29.48
CA LEU A 308 -42.60 63.43 29.88
C LEU A 308 -42.67 62.08 30.64
N GLN A 309 -43.68 61.90 31.50
CA GLN A 309 -43.95 60.65 32.22
C GLN A 309 -44.21 59.49 31.26
N ASP A 310 -45.12 59.69 30.30
CA ASP A 310 -45.48 58.67 29.32
C ASP A 310 -44.26 58.22 28.48
N ALA A 311 -43.41 59.18 28.08
CA ALA A 311 -42.20 58.89 27.33
C ALA A 311 -41.16 58.10 28.16
N ALA A 312 -41.04 58.38 29.45
CA ALA A 312 -40.14 57.66 30.35
C ALA A 312 -40.62 56.22 30.61
N ASP A 313 -41.94 56.02 30.73
CA ASP A 313 -42.53 54.69 30.90
C ASP A 313 -42.33 53.83 29.63
N GLN A 314 -42.55 54.39 28.44
CA GLN A 314 -42.26 53.69 27.17
C GLN A 314 -40.79 53.28 27.03
N LEU A 315 -39.86 54.15 27.42
CA LEU A 315 -38.44 53.84 27.39
C LEU A 315 -38.08 52.73 28.39
N THR A 316 -38.69 52.74 29.58
CA THR A 316 -38.53 51.69 30.61
C THR A 316 -39.05 50.33 30.13
N ASP A 317 -40.21 50.31 29.45
CA ASP A 317 -40.75 49.09 28.86
C ASP A 317 -39.83 48.53 27.76
N GLY A 318 -39.29 49.40 26.91
CA GLY A 318 -38.32 49.02 25.89
C GLY A 318 -37.02 48.44 26.47
N THR A 319 -36.52 48.99 27.57
CA THR A 319 -35.33 48.47 28.25
C THR A 319 -35.60 47.13 28.95
N ASN A 320 -36.80 46.92 29.50
CA ASN A 320 -37.21 45.63 30.06
C ASN A 320 -37.28 44.53 28.98
N GLN A 321 -37.87 44.82 27.81
CA GLN A 321 -37.89 43.86 26.70
C GLN A 321 -36.49 43.47 26.23
N LEU A 322 -35.56 44.43 26.20
CA LEU A 322 -34.17 44.18 25.85
C LEU A 322 -33.45 43.39 26.96
N ALA A 323 -33.76 43.64 28.23
CA ALA A 323 -33.24 42.91 29.38
C ALA A 323 -33.67 41.44 29.39
N ASP A 324 -34.87 41.14 28.88
CA ASP A 324 -35.35 39.75 28.75
C ASP A 324 -34.70 39.00 27.58
N ALA A 325 -34.34 39.69 26.50
CA ALA A 325 -33.78 39.09 25.29
C ALA A 325 -32.27 38.85 25.37
N THR A 326 -31.53 39.69 26.09
CA THR A 326 -30.06 39.62 26.18
C THR A 326 -29.53 38.34 26.86
N PRO A 327 -30.17 37.76 27.90
CA PRO A 327 -29.79 36.45 28.43
C PRO A 327 -29.89 35.32 27.39
N GLN A 328 -30.87 35.35 26.48
CA GLN A 328 -30.98 34.34 25.42
C GLN A 328 -29.81 34.41 24.43
N LEU A 329 -29.31 35.62 24.16
CA LEU A 329 -28.13 35.82 23.32
C LEU A 329 -26.86 35.31 24.02
N VAL A 330 -26.73 35.54 25.33
CA VAL A 330 -25.64 34.99 26.15
C VAL A 330 -25.66 33.46 26.13
N ASP A 331 -26.82 32.85 26.36
CA ASP A 331 -26.94 31.39 26.36
C ASP A 331 -26.65 30.79 24.97
N GLY A 332 -27.16 31.42 23.91
CA GLY A 332 -26.92 30.99 22.53
C GLY A 332 -25.45 31.09 22.10
N SER A 333 -24.76 32.14 22.52
CA SER A 333 -23.33 32.32 22.24
C SER A 333 -22.44 31.36 23.04
N LYS A 334 -22.79 31.07 24.30
CA LYS A 334 -22.14 30.00 25.09
C LYS A 334 -22.34 28.62 24.47
N ALA A 335 -23.57 28.30 24.05
CA ALA A 335 -23.84 27.02 23.37
C ALA A 335 -23.05 26.87 22.07
N LEU A 336 -22.86 27.96 21.32
CA LEU A 336 -21.98 27.97 20.14
C LEU A 336 -20.53 27.71 20.53
N ALA A 337 -20.01 28.39 21.55
CA ALA A 337 -18.64 28.20 22.05
C ALA A 337 -18.40 26.75 22.53
N ASP A 338 -19.33 26.19 23.29
CA ASP A 338 -19.26 24.79 23.74
C ASP A 338 -19.25 23.81 22.55
N GLY A 339 -20.11 24.05 21.55
CA GLY A 339 -20.17 23.24 20.34
C GLY A 339 -18.89 23.30 19.51
N THR A 340 -18.27 24.48 19.39
CA THR A 340 -17.00 24.65 18.69
C THR A 340 -15.84 24.05 19.46
N GLN A 341 -15.86 24.09 20.79
CA GLN A 341 -14.87 23.43 21.63
C GLN A 341 -14.96 21.90 21.48
N GLN A 342 -16.16 21.31 21.50
CA GLN A 342 -16.34 19.88 21.25
C GLN A 342 -15.80 19.47 19.88
N LEU A 343 -16.05 20.27 18.84
CA LEU A 343 -15.49 20.01 17.52
C LEU A 343 -13.96 20.11 17.56
N ASN A 344 -13.42 21.13 18.21
CA ASN A 344 -11.97 21.34 18.35
C ASN A 344 -11.28 20.13 19.01
N ASP A 345 -11.90 19.57 20.05
CA ASP A 345 -11.39 18.39 20.76
C ASP A 345 -11.36 17.12 19.90
N GLN A 346 -12.21 17.03 18.87
CA GLN A 346 -12.27 15.87 17.97
C GLN A 346 -11.34 15.97 16.75
N VAL A 347 -10.90 17.18 16.38
CA VAL A 347 -9.98 17.37 15.23
C VAL A 347 -8.63 16.66 15.42
N PRO A 348 -8.01 16.61 16.62
CA PRO A 348 -6.82 15.79 16.87
C PRO A 348 -7.03 14.32 16.52
N THR A 349 -8.15 13.71 16.92
CA THR A 349 -8.49 12.30 16.59
C THR A 349 -8.57 12.07 15.08
N LEU A 350 -9.17 13.01 14.34
CA LEU A 350 -9.20 12.96 12.87
C LEU A 350 -7.78 13.04 12.29
N THR A 351 -6.96 13.96 12.79
CA THR A 351 -5.58 14.18 12.34
C THR A 351 -4.71 12.95 12.59
N ASP A 352 -4.86 12.31 13.75
CA ASP A 352 -4.17 11.07 14.10
C ASP A 352 -4.60 9.92 13.19
N GLY A 353 -5.91 9.76 12.93
CA GLY A 353 -6.44 8.74 12.03
C GLY A 353 -5.93 8.90 10.60
N VAL A 354 -5.87 10.14 10.09
CA VAL A 354 -5.29 10.44 8.78
C VAL A 354 -3.79 10.16 8.75
N SER A 355 -3.06 10.49 9.83
CA SER A 355 -1.63 10.19 9.95
C SER A 355 -1.34 8.69 9.95
N GLN A 356 -2.19 7.88 10.61
CA GLN A 356 -2.08 6.41 10.55
C GLN A 356 -2.31 5.88 9.14
N LEU A 357 -3.32 6.40 8.42
CA LEU A 357 -3.57 6.03 7.04
C LEU A 357 -2.41 6.43 6.12
N ASP A 358 -1.84 7.62 6.32
CA ASP A 358 -0.67 8.12 5.59
C ASP A 358 0.57 7.24 5.80
N ASN A 359 0.80 6.79 7.03
CA ASN A 359 1.87 5.85 7.36
C ASN A 359 1.64 4.48 6.71
N GLY A 360 0.42 3.94 6.79
CA GLY A 360 0.06 2.67 6.14
C GLY A 360 0.21 2.70 4.63
N ALA A 361 -0.19 3.80 3.98
CA ALA A 361 0.03 4.03 2.55
C ALA A 361 1.53 4.06 2.19
N GLY A 362 2.36 4.67 3.05
CA GLY A 362 3.81 4.65 2.91
C GLY A 362 4.40 3.25 2.99
N GLN A 363 4.03 2.47 4.01
CA GLN A 363 4.48 1.08 4.16
C GLN A 363 4.07 0.19 2.98
N LEU A 364 2.85 0.36 2.46
CA LEU A 364 2.38 -0.35 1.27
C LEU A 364 3.23 0.02 0.03
N SER A 365 3.51 1.31 -0.17
CA SER A 365 4.37 1.77 -1.27
C SER A 365 5.79 1.22 -1.17
N ASP A 366 6.40 1.24 0.03
CA ASP A 366 7.75 0.72 0.24
C ASP A 366 7.83 -0.80 -0.01
N GLY A 367 6.81 -1.54 0.45
CA GLY A 367 6.68 -2.97 0.21
C GLY A 367 6.54 -3.28 -1.28
N LEU A 368 5.71 -2.53 -2.01
CA LEU A 368 5.54 -2.70 -3.46
C LEU A 368 6.81 -2.35 -4.23
N SER A 369 7.51 -1.27 -3.87
CA SER A 369 8.80 -0.93 -4.46
C SER A 369 9.87 -2.03 -4.23
N THR A 370 9.83 -2.72 -3.09
CA THR A 370 10.68 -3.90 -2.82
C THR A 370 10.33 -5.07 -3.75
N VAL A 371 9.05 -5.31 -3.99
CA VAL A 371 8.60 -6.35 -4.93
C VAL A 371 8.98 -5.99 -6.38
N VAL A 372 8.73 -4.74 -6.80
CA VAL A 372 9.09 -4.22 -8.14
C VAL A 372 10.59 -4.39 -8.39
N SER A 373 11.44 -4.02 -7.44
CA SER A 373 12.90 -4.17 -7.58
C SER A 373 13.38 -5.63 -7.63
N SER A 374 12.58 -6.57 -7.11
CA SER A 374 12.86 -8.01 -7.17
C SER A 374 12.35 -8.68 -8.45
N MET A 375 11.41 -8.06 -9.18
CA MET A 375 10.85 -8.62 -10.42
C MET A 375 11.88 -8.91 -11.52
N PRO A 376 12.90 -8.06 -11.77
CA PRO A 376 13.95 -8.40 -12.73
C PRO A 376 14.66 -9.72 -12.42
N THR A 377 14.87 -10.04 -11.14
CA THR A 377 15.46 -11.30 -10.70
C THR A 377 14.54 -12.48 -11.00
N LEU A 378 13.24 -12.35 -10.75
CA LEU A 378 12.25 -13.37 -11.09
C LEU A 378 12.18 -13.60 -12.59
N THR A 379 12.09 -12.54 -13.40
CA THR A 379 12.08 -12.63 -14.87
C THR A 379 13.35 -13.29 -15.38
N SER A 380 14.52 -12.90 -14.86
CA SER A 380 15.79 -13.55 -15.21
C SER A 380 15.81 -15.04 -14.82
N GLY A 381 15.28 -15.40 -13.66
CA GLY A 381 15.18 -16.79 -13.21
C GLY A 381 14.26 -17.62 -14.12
N ILE A 382 13.14 -17.06 -14.57
CA ILE A 382 12.24 -17.71 -15.54
C ILE A 382 12.94 -17.90 -16.88
N SER A 383 13.68 -16.90 -17.37
CA SER A 383 14.47 -17.04 -18.61
C SER A 383 15.54 -18.13 -18.51
N GLN A 384 16.27 -18.20 -17.39
CA GLN A 384 17.25 -19.26 -17.14
C GLN A 384 16.59 -20.65 -17.12
N LEU A 385 15.42 -20.76 -16.50
CA LEU A 385 14.66 -22.01 -16.47
C LEU A 385 14.16 -22.39 -17.87
N TYR A 386 13.72 -21.42 -18.68
CA TYR A 386 13.33 -21.63 -20.07
C TYR A 386 14.49 -22.17 -20.89
N ASP A 387 15.66 -21.52 -20.83
CA ASP A 387 16.87 -21.96 -21.53
C ASP A 387 17.32 -23.35 -21.06
N GLY A 388 17.28 -23.61 -19.76
CA GLY A 388 17.61 -24.91 -19.17
C GLY A 388 16.67 -26.01 -19.65
N SER A 389 15.36 -25.74 -19.71
CA SER A 389 14.38 -26.68 -20.26
C SER A 389 14.57 -26.95 -21.75
N GLY A 390 15.01 -25.95 -22.52
CA GLY A 390 15.41 -26.12 -23.92
C GLY A 390 16.59 -27.09 -24.07
N LYS A 391 17.66 -26.90 -23.28
CA LYS A 391 18.81 -27.82 -23.28
C LYS A 391 18.43 -29.24 -22.88
N LEU A 392 17.54 -29.39 -21.90
CA LEU A 392 17.05 -30.72 -21.48
C LEU A 392 16.25 -31.40 -22.59
N PHE A 393 15.38 -30.66 -23.28
CA PHE A 393 14.63 -31.17 -24.44
C PHE A 393 15.57 -31.62 -25.58
N ASP A 394 16.56 -30.80 -25.93
CA ASP A 394 17.56 -31.15 -26.95
C ASP A 394 18.39 -32.39 -26.55
N GLY A 395 18.75 -32.50 -25.27
CA GLY A 395 19.40 -33.68 -24.71
C GLY A 395 18.54 -34.95 -24.80
N ALA A 396 17.25 -34.85 -24.49
CA ALA A 396 16.30 -35.95 -24.62
C ALA A 396 16.14 -36.39 -26.08
N LYS A 397 16.13 -35.44 -27.04
CA LYS A 397 16.11 -35.74 -28.47
C LYS A 397 17.38 -36.45 -28.92
N THR A 398 18.55 -35.98 -28.47
CA THR A 398 19.83 -36.64 -28.77
C THR A 398 19.87 -38.07 -28.23
N LEU A 399 19.37 -38.30 -27.02
CA LEU A 399 19.23 -39.65 -26.45
C LEU A 399 18.29 -40.52 -27.31
N ASN A 400 17.17 -39.96 -27.75
CA ASN A 400 16.21 -40.67 -28.61
C ASN A 400 16.87 -41.13 -29.92
N ASP A 401 17.64 -40.25 -30.56
CA ASP A 401 18.37 -40.56 -31.78
C ASP A 401 19.44 -41.63 -31.54
N GLY A 402 20.19 -41.55 -30.44
CA GLY A 402 21.19 -42.54 -30.06
C GLY A 402 20.59 -43.93 -29.77
N VAL A 403 19.44 -44.00 -29.10
CA VAL A 403 18.73 -45.27 -28.87
C VAL A 403 18.19 -45.85 -30.17
N ASN A 404 17.70 -45.02 -31.10
CA ASN A 404 17.29 -45.48 -32.44
C ASN A 404 18.48 -46.04 -33.24
N GLN A 405 19.66 -45.41 -33.16
CA GLN A 405 20.88 -45.92 -33.78
C GLN A 405 21.32 -47.26 -33.14
N LEU A 406 21.28 -47.36 -31.82
CA LEU A 406 21.57 -48.61 -31.11
C LEU A 406 20.64 -49.73 -31.58
N LYS A 407 19.33 -49.47 -31.62
CA LYS A 407 18.32 -50.42 -32.12
C LYS A 407 18.63 -50.88 -33.55
N ALA A 408 18.92 -49.95 -34.45
CA ALA A 408 19.27 -50.30 -35.83
C ALA A 408 20.51 -51.21 -35.91
N GLY A 409 21.55 -50.90 -35.12
CA GLY A 409 22.77 -51.73 -35.05
C GLY A 409 22.53 -53.11 -34.46
N THR A 410 21.72 -53.23 -33.40
CA THR A 410 21.39 -54.52 -32.79
C THR A 410 20.50 -55.37 -33.66
N SER A 411 19.54 -54.76 -34.36
CA SER A 411 18.70 -55.42 -35.36
C SER A 411 19.57 -55.98 -36.49
N GLN A 412 20.55 -55.21 -36.99
CA GLN A 412 21.47 -55.67 -38.03
C GLN A 412 22.36 -56.83 -37.55
N LEU A 413 22.83 -56.80 -36.29
CA LEU A 413 23.67 -57.86 -35.73
C LEU A 413 22.88 -59.16 -35.48
N ALA A 414 21.63 -59.03 -35.05
CA ALA A 414 20.69 -60.12 -34.82
C ALA A 414 19.99 -60.62 -36.10
N ASP A 415 20.18 -59.91 -37.22
CA ASP A 415 19.57 -60.22 -38.51
C ASP A 415 19.87 -61.65 -38.94
N GLU A 416 18.81 -62.39 -39.27
CA GLU A 416 18.89 -63.82 -39.55
C GLU A 416 19.61 -64.15 -40.87
N THR A 417 19.86 -63.14 -41.72
CA THR A 417 20.42 -63.31 -43.07
C THR A 417 21.82 -62.71 -43.25
N ASN A 418 22.19 -61.68 -42.50
CA ASN A 418 23.44 -60.93 -42.71
C ASN A 418 24.27 -60.69 -41.43
N GLY A 419 23.78 -61.13 -40.27
CA GLY A 419 24.44 -60.93 -38.97
C GLY A 419 25.20 -62.15 -38.44
N LEU A 420 25.19 -62.30 -37.10
CA LEU A 420 25.79 -63.46 -36.43
C LEU A 420 25.19 -64.82 -36.87
N PRO A 421 23.88 -64.94 -37.19
CA PRO A 421 23.32 -66.18 -37.73
C PRO A 421 23.92 -66.62 -39.08
N ALA A 422 24.28 -65.68 -39.96
CA ALA A 422 24.93 -65.99 -41.24
C ALA A 422 26.35 -66.55 -41.02
N LEU A 423 27.10 -65.97 -40.08
CA LEU A 423 28.39 -66.49 -39.65
C LEU A 423 28.25 -67.89 -39.02
N GLN A 424 27.22 -68.10 -38.19
CA GLN A 424 26.90 -69.39 -37.58
C GLN A 424 26.65 -70.47 -38.64
N ALA A 425 25.87 -70.14 -39.68
CA ALA A 425 25.61 -71.03 -40.82
C ALA A 425 26.89 -71.36 -41.59
N GLY A 426 27.74 -70.36 -41.85
CA GLY A 426 29.04 -70.57 -42.51
C GLY A 426 30.00 -71.46 -41.73
N ILE A 427 30.09 -71.29 -40.40
CA ILE A 427 30.90 -72.16 -39.53
C ILE A 427 30.31 -73.58 -39.48
N SER A 428 28.98 -73.74 -39.49
CA SER A 428 28.34 -75.05 -39.55
C SER A 428 28.70 -75.78 -40.84
N GLN A 429 28.60 -75.10 -41.99
CA GLN A 429 29.01 -75.65 -43.29
C GLN A 429 30.50 -76.01 -43.34
N TYR A 430 31.37 -75.15 -42.80
CA TYR A 430 32.80 -75.46 -42.69
C TYR A 430 33.05 -76.71 -41.82
N THR A 431 32.31 -76.86 -40.72
CA THR A 431 32.41 -78.00 -39.81
C THR A 431 31.97 -79.31 -40.48
N GLU A 432 30.94 -79.27 -41.32
CA GLU A 432 30.54 -80.41 -42.16
C GLU A 432 31.65 -80.79 -43.16
N GLY A 433 32.34 -79.80 -43.74
CA GLY A 433 33.51 -80.04 -44.58
C GLY A 433 34.68 -80.69 -43.83
N VAL A 434 34.95 -80.25 -42.59
CA VAL A 434 35.96 -80.86 -41.71
C VAL A 434 35.60 -82.30 -41.37
N ALA A 435 34.33 -82.59 -41.08
CA ALA A 435 33.84 -83.96 -40.86
C ALA A 435 34.03 -84.85 -42.10
N SER A 436 33.70 -84.33 -43.28
CA SER A 436 33.91 -85.05 -44.55
C SER A 436 35.39 -85.37 -44.82
N ALA A 437 36.30 -84.45 -44.46
CA ALA A 437 37.74 -84.68 -44.56
C ALA A 437 38.24 -85.72 -43.54
N ALA A 438 37.67 -85.75 -42.33
CA ALA A 438 37.95 -86.74 -41.30
C ALA A 438 37.57 -88.15 -41.80
N ASP A 439 36.36 -88.31 -42.33
CA ASP A 439 35.88 -89.55 -42.95
C ASP A 439 36.81 -90.02 -44.10
N GLY A 440 37.26 -89.10 -44.95
CA GLY A 440 38.22 -89.40 -46.01
C GLY A 440 39.59 -89.83 -45.49
N SER A 441 40.05 -89.26 -44.38
CA SER A 441 41.29 -89.66 -43.70
C SER A 441 41.18 -91.06 -43.10
N ASP A 442 40.05 -91.40 -42.48
CA ASP A 442 39.79 -92.74 -41.97
C ASP A 442 39.70 -93.80 -43.08
N ALA A 443 39.09 -93.44 -44.21
CA ALA A 443 39.07 -94.30 -45.40
C ALA A 443 40.49 -94.55 -45.93
N LEU A 444 41.34 -93.52 -45.99
CA LEU A 444 42.75 -93.66 -46.40
C LEU A 444 43.58 -94.47 -45.40
N ALA A 445 43.36 -94.28 -44.10
CA ALA A 445 44.01 -95.05 -43.05
C ALA A 445 43.67 -96.53 -43.15
N SER A 446 42.38 -96.83 -43.35
CA SER A 446 41.84 -98.18 -43.52
C SER A 446 42.35 -98.84 -44.79
N GLY A 447 42.31 -98.13 -45.93
CA GLY A 447 42.83 -98.64 -47.20
C GLY A 447 44.34 -98.90 -47.16
N SER A 448 45.10 -98.03 -46.51
CA SER A 448 46.55 -98.23 -46.31
C SER A 448 46.82 -99.41 -45.38
N ALA A 449 46.05 -99.57 -44.29
CA ALA A 449 46.18 -100.75 -43.43
C ALA A 449 45.89 -102.05 -44.20
N GLN A 450 44.84 -102.09 -45.03
CA GLN A 450 44.54 -103.23 -45.90
C GLN A 450 45.66 -103.55 -46.90
N VAL A 451 46.29 -102.52 -47.48
CA VAL A 451 47.47 -102.69 -48.36
C VAL A 451 48.65 -103.23 -47.57
N ALA A 452 48.96 -102.67 -46.40
CA ALA A 452 50.03 -103.15 -45.52
C ALA A 452 49.81 -104.62 -45.14
N ASP A 453 48.59 -105.00 -44.76
CA ASP A 453 48.21 -106.37 -44.42
C ASP A 453 48.37 -107.32 -45.62
N GLY A 454 47.90 -106.92 -46.80
CA GLY A 454 48.04 -107.71 -48.03
C GLY A 454 49.52 -107.89 -48.45
N LEU A 455 50.33 -106.86 -48.30
CA LEU A 455 51.77 -106.91 -48.57
C LEU A 455 52.52 -107.77 -47.53
N ALA A 456 52.12 -107.69 -46.25
CA ALA A 456 52.66 -108.55 -45.19
C ALA A 456 52.30 -110.03 -45.41
N GLN A 457 51.07 -110.32 -45.87
CA GLN A 457 50.67 -111.66 -46.26
C GLN A 457 51.48 -112.19 -47.46
N LEU A 458 51.71 -111.36 -48.49
CA LEU A 458 52.56 -111.72 -49.63
C LEU A 458 54.02 -111.96 -49.19
N GLN A 459 54.53 -111.15 -48.27
CA GLN A 459 55.87 -111.31 -47.71
C GLN A 459 55.99 -112.65 -46.98
N ALA A 460 55.01 -112.96 -46.12
CA ALA A 460 54.95 -114.24 -45.42
C ALA A 460 54.90 -115.45 -46.37
N GLN A 461 54.16 -115.35 -47.49
CA GLN A 461 54.10 -116.41 -48.50
C GLN A 461 55.44 -116.63 -49.25
N LEU A 462 56.24 -115.57 -49.45
CA LEU A 462 57.55 -115.67 -50.09
C LEU A 462 58.64 -116.21 -49.14
N SER A 463 58.52 -115.94 -47.84
CA SER A 463 59.55 -116.22 -46.83
C SER A 463 59.36 -117.51 -46.02
N GLY A 464 58.21 -118.19 -46.11
CA GLY A 464 57.90 -119.39 -45.31
C GLY A 464 58.72 -120.64 -45.67
N GLU A 465 58.95 -121.53 -44.70
CA GLU A 465 59.52 -122.87 -44.93
C GLU A 465 58.60 -123.68 -45.86
N ASN A 466 59.12 -124.12 -47.02
CA ASN A 466 58.40 -124.67 -48.19
C ASN A 466 57.75 -123.64 -49.15
N GLY A 467 58.08 -122.36 -49.03
CA GLY A 467 57.66 -121.33 -49.99
C GLY A 467 58.25 -121.54 -51.39
N LEU A 468 57.70 -120.84 -52.38
CA LEU A 468 58.11 -120.92 -53.79
C LEU A 468 59.64 -120.74 -53.98
N MET A 469 60.25 -119.84 -53.21
CA MET A 469 61.68 -119.57 -53.28
C MET A 469 62.53 -120.70 -52.67
N ASP A 470 62.08 -121.32 -51.57
CA ASP A 470 62.72 -122.51 -50.98
C ASP A 470 62.61 -123.74 -51.91
N GLY A 471 61.46 -123.90 -52.58
CA GLY A 471 61.27 -124.92 -53.62
C GLY A 471 62.21 -124.72 -54.82
N MET A 472 62.48 -123.47 -55.22
CA MET A 472 63.47 -123.16 -56.25
C MET A 472 64.89 -123.49 -55.79
N VAL A 473 65.26 -123.20 -54.53
CA VAL A 473 66.58 -123.61 -53.98
C VAL A 473 66.73 -125.13 -54.03
N LYS A 474 65.74 -125.89 -53.54
CA LYS A 474 65.74 -127.37 -53.59
C LYS A 474 65.83 -127.91 -55.02
N LEU A 475 65.15 -127.28 -55.97
CA LEU A 475 65.19 -127.69 -57.38
C LEU A 475 66.55 -127.38 -58.03
N ALA A 476 67.20 -126.27 -57.66
CA ALA A 476 68.55 -125.93 -58.10
C ALA A 476 69.55 -126.98 -57.60
N ASP A 477 69.47 -127.34 -56.32
CA ASP A 477 70.31 -128.40 -55.72
C ASP A 477 70.08 -129.76 -56.41
N GLY A 478 68.82 -130.14 -56.68
CA GLY A 478 68.49 -131.37 -57.39
C GLY A 478 69.01 -131.39 -58.84
N SER A 479 68.92 -130.27 -59.56
CA SER A 479 69.48 -130.13 -60.90
C SER A 479 71.00 -130.27 -60.92
N ALA A 480 71.69 -129.71 -59.91
CA ALA A 480 73.13 -129.88 -59.75
C ALA A 480 73.51 -131.34 -59.49
N GLN A 481 72.74 -132.07 -58.67
CA GLN A 481 72.94 -133.51 -58.45
C GLN A 481 72.79 -134.33 -59.74
N VAL A 482 71.78 -134.04 -60.58
CA VAL A 482 71.59 -134.72 -61.88
C VAL A 482 72.77 -134.46 -62.82
N SER A 483 73.25 -133.21 -62.90
CA SER A 483 74.42 -132.85 -63.72
C SER A 483 75.67 -133.64 -63.27
N ASN A 484 75.90 -133.75 -61.96
CA ASN A 484 77.01 -134.53 -61.41
C ASN A 484 76.87 -136.04 -61.70
N GLY A 485 75.67 -136.60 -61.60
CA GLY A 485 75.43 -138.02 -61.92
C GLY A 485 75.67 -138.36 -63.40
N LEU A 486 75.29 -137.45 -64.31
CA LEU A 486 75.56 -137.61 -65.74
C LEU A 486 77.06 -137.58 -66.07
N ALA A 487 77.83 -136.75 -65.37
CA ALA A 487 79.28 -136.72 -65.51
C ALA A 487 79.91 -138.06 -65.09
N GLN A 488 79.51 -138.60 -63.94
CA GLN A 488 79.99 -139.91 -63.46
C GLN A 488 79.66 -141.07 -64.43
N LEU A 489 78.47 -141.05 -65.05
CA LEU A 489 78.08 -142.05 -66.05
C LEU A 489 78.95 -141.98 -67.32
N SER A 490 79.27 -140.77 -67.78
CA SER A 490 80.17 -140.53 -68.93
C SER A 490 81.55 -141.13 -68.68
N ASP A 491 82.09 -140.95 -67.48
CA ASP A 491 83.41 -141.48 -67.10
C ASP A 491 83.42 -143.02 -67.08
N GLY A 492 82.38 -143.65 -66.53
CA GLY A 492 82.27 -145.11 -66.46
C GLY A 492 82.16 -145.80 -67.84
N LEU A 493 81.46 -145.16 -68.79
CA LEU A 493 81.30 -145.70 -70.14
C LEU A 493 82.63 -145.68 -70.93
N THR A 494 83.43 -144.63 -70.74
CA THR A 494 84.76 -144.50 -71.34
C THR A 494 85.71 -145.63 -70.91
N ALA A 495 85.63 -146.07 -69.66
CA ALA A 495 86.44 -147.16 -69.14
C ALA A 495 86.11 -148.51 -69.79
N SER A 496 84.81 -148.82 -70.00
CA SER A 496 84.35 -150.08 -70.61
C SER A 496 84.78 -150.20 -72.08
N ILE A 497 84.84 -149.07 -72.80
CA ILE A 497 85.26 -149.01 -74.22
C ILE A 497 86.74 -149.40 -74.38
N SER A 498 87.60 -148.99 -73.44
CA SER A 498 89.03 -149.31 -73.49
C SER A 498 89.32 -150.80 -73.33
N GLU A 499 88.49 -151.51 -72.56
CA GLU A 499 88.61 -152.96 -72.35
C GLU A 499 88.18 -153.77 -73.59
N TYR A 500 87.19 -153.27 -74.33
CA TYR A 500 86.72 -153.85 -75.59
C TYR A 500 87.79 -153.83 -76.70
N GLU A 501 88.44 -152.69 -76.96
CA GLU A 501 89.47 -152.59 -78.01
C GLU A 501 90.74 -153.43 -77.70
N SER A 502 91.03 -153.63 -76.41
CA SER A 502 92.08 -154.55 -75.94
C SER A 502 91.79 -156.01 -76.32
N ASN A 503 90.55 -156.48 -76.14
CA ASN A 503 90.15 -157.85 -76.48
C ASN A 503 90.17 -158.12 -77.99
N LYS A 504 89.74 -157.15 -78.80
CA LYS A 504 89.82 -157.19 -80.26
C LYS A 504 91.26 -157.38 -80.76
N THR A 505 92.23 -156.69 -80.14
CA THR A 505 93.65 -156.80 -80.48
C THR A 505 94.25 -158.16 -80.11
N LYS A 506 93.88 -158.71 -78.95
CA LYS A 506 94.31 -160.05 -78.52
C LYS A 506 93.82 -161.13 -79.47
N LEU A 507 92.57 -161.07 -79.93
CA LEU A 507 91.98 -162.05 -80.85
C LEU A 507 92.71 -162.06 -82.21
N LYS A 508 93.04 -160.88 -82.75
CA LYS A 508 93.84 -160.72 -83.98
C LYS A 508 95.18 -161.43 -83.92
N THR A 509 95.86 -161.34 -82.78
CA THR A 509 97.18 -161.96 -82.57
C THR A 509 97.09 -163.50 -82.58
N SER A 510 96.06 -164.06 -81.95
CA SER A 510 95.85 -165.52 -81.89
C SER A 510 95.61 -166.14 -83.26
N ALA A 511 94.91 -165.46 -84.17
CA ALA A 511 94.62 -166.00 -85.50
C ALA A 511 95.82 -165.99 -86.45
N GLN A 512 96.70 -164.99 -86.36
CA GLN A 512 97.93 -164.93 -87.18
C GLN A 512 98.88 -166.10 -86.89
N ALA A 513 98.89 -166.62 -85.66
CA ALA A 513 99.71 -167.77 -85.29
C ALA A 513 99.25 -169.10 -85.94
N LEU A 514 97.95 -169.26 -86.22
CA LEU A 514 97.39 -170.48 -86.83
C LEU A 514 97.61 -170.56 -88.35
N GLU A 515 97.72 -169.43 -89.04
CA GLU A 515 97.93 -169.38 -90.51
C GLU A 515 99.24 -170.02 -90.95
N ALA A 516 100.33 -169.72 -90.24
CA ALA A 516 101.66 -170.28 -90.51
C ALA A 516 101.64 -171.81 -90.38
N ALA A 517 100.91 -172.32 -89.38
CA ALA A 517 100.74 -173.74 -89.13
C ALA A 517 99.86 -174.45 -90.18
N GLY A 518 98.72 -173.85 -90.54
CA GLY A 518 97.81 -174.40 -91.56
C GLY A 518 98.48 -174.55 -92.93
N THR A 519 99.33 -173.59 -93.31
CA THR A 519 100.03 -173.58 -94.61
C THR A 519 101.04 -174.73 -94.73
N GLN A 520 101.84 -174.98 -93.68
CA GLN A 520 102.81 -176.08 -93.65
C GLN A 520 102.13 -177.45 -93.67
N LEU A 521 100.94 -177.53 -93.05
CA LEU A 521 100.16 -178.76 -92.95
C LEU A 521 99.45 -179.09 -94.26
N ASN A 522 98.85 -178.10 -94.94
CA ASN A 522 98.24 -178.31 -96.26
C ASN A 522 99.22 -178.89 -97.29
N GLY A 523 100.48 -178.43 -97.29
CA GLY A 523 101.52 -178.99 -98.16
C GLY A 523 101.79 -180.48 -97.91
N THR A 524 101.62 -180.93 -96.66
CA THR A 524 101.74 -182.34 -96.27
C THR A 524 100.48 -183.13 -96.66
N LEU A 525 99.29 -182.55 -96.50
CA LEU A 525 98.02 -183.18 -96.84
C LEU A 525 97.80 -183.35 -98.36
N SER A 526 98.22 -182.39 -99.19
CA SER A 526 98.12 -182.49 -100.66
C SER A 526 98.94 -183.65 -101.24
N ALA A 527 100.06 -184.02 -100.61
CA ALA A 527 100.91 -185.14 -101.05
C ALA A 527 100.27 -186.52 -100.84
N LEU A 528 99.20 -186.61 -100.05
CA LEU A 528 98.49 -187.85 -99.70
C LEU A 528 97.21 -188.07 -100.53
N GLY A 529 96.90 -187.15 -101.46
CA GLY A 529 95.86 -187.32 -102.48
C GLY A 529 94.41 -187.18 -102.02
N ASN A 530 94.13 -186.48 -100.90
CA ASN A 530 92.76 -186.24 -100.43
C ASN A 530 92.50 -184.76 -100.08
N ASP A 531 91.95 -184.00 -101.04
CA ASP A 531 91.73 -182.55 -100.95
C ASP A 531 90.69 -182.11 -99.91
N ASN A 532 89.84 -183.04 -99.44
CA ASN A 532 88.74 -182.71 -98.53
C ASN A 532 89.20 -182.36 -97.10
N LEU A 533 90.50 -182.49 -96.82
CA LEU A 533 91.13 -182.17 -95.55
C LEU A 533 91.94 -180.86 -95.60
N LEU A 534 91.92 -180.11 -96.71
CA LEU A 534 92.69 -178.87 -96.78
C LEU A 534 92.11 -177.78 -95.86
N ILE A 535 92.94 -177.26 -94.96
CA ILE A 535 92.65 -176.14 -94.08
C ILE A 535 92.72 -174.85 -94.90
N GLN A 536 91.62 -174.13 -95.01
CA GLN A 536 91.69 -172.73 -95.45
C GLN A 536 91.91 -171.89 -94.19
N PRO A 537 92.95 -171.07 -94.04
CA PRO A 537 93.17 -170.31 -92.80
C PRO A 537 92.04 -169.31 -92.54
N ALA A 538 91.62 -169.12 -91.28
CA ALA A 538 90.66 -168.08 -90.87
C ALA A 538 91.16 -166.64 -91.10
N THR A 539 92.32 -166.41 -91.69
CA THR A 539 92.91 -165.07 -91.83
C THR A 539 92.18 -164.18 -92.83
N ASP A 540 91.44 -164.75 -93.78
CA ASP A 540 90.47 -164.00 -94.62
C ASP A 540 89.36 -163.32 -93.78
N MET A 541 89.16 -163.73 -92.53
CA MET A 541 88.17 -163.15 -91.61
C MET A 541 88.57 -161.80 -90.97
N TYR A 542 89.84 -161.38 -91.06
CA TYR A 542 90.34 -160.15 -90.43
C TYR A 542 90.33 -158.91 -91.33
N SER A 543 89.81 -159.02 -92.57
CA SER A 543 89.60 -157.84 -93.41
C SER A 543 88.50 -156.94 -92.80
N GLU A 544 88.65 -155.61 -92.91
CA GLU A 544 87.65 -154.63 -92.41
C GLU A 544 86.24 -154.82 -93.00
N SER A 545 86.14 -155.57 -94.11
CA SER A 545 84.88 -155.93 -94.77
C SER A 545 84.20 -157.18 -94.23
N GLY A 546 84.86 -157.98 -93.36
CA GLY A 546 84.32 -159.18 -92.71
C GLY A 546 83.89 -160.30 -93.68
N LEU A 547 83.77 -161.55 -93.19
CA LEU A 547 83.04 -162.59 -93.95
C LEU A 547 81.54 -162.38 -93.76
N THR A 548 80.77 -162.45 -94.84
CA THR A 548 79.30 -162.49 -94.74
C THR A 548 78.86 -163.69 -93.90
N THR A 549 77.73 -163.59 -93.20
CA THR A 549 77.22 -164.69 -92.34
C THR A 549 77.15 -166.03 -93.09
N ALA A 550 76.77 -166.02 -94.38
CA ALA A 550 76.77 -167.22 -95.22
C ALA A 550 78.17 -167.81 -95.44
N ALA A 551 79.19 -166.97 -95.64
CA ALA A 551 80.57 -167.40 -95.76
C ALA A 551 81.14 -167.90 -94.42
N GLN A 552 80.77 -167.27 -93.30
CA GLN A 552 81.12 -167.76 -91.96
C GLN A 552 80.51 -169.14 -91.71
N THR A 553 79.21 -169.34 -91.96
CA THR A 553 78.57 -170.65 -91.80
C THR A 553 79.17 -171.73 -92.70
N ALA A 554 79.57 -171.39 -93.93
CA ALA A 554 80.24 -172.32 -94.83
C ALA A 554 81.63 -172.75 -94.31
N LEU A 555 82.45 -171.79 -93.84
CA LEU A 555 83.75 -172.09 -93.21
C LEU A 555 83.58 -172.91 -91.93
N ALA A 556 82.58 -172.56 -91.12
CA ALA A 556 82.24 -173.29 -89.91
C ALA A 556 81.95 -174.76 -90.18
N ASN A 557 81.01 -175.04 -91.08
CA ASN A 557 80.64 -176.40 -91.45
C ASN A 557 81.84 -177.16 -92.03
N LYS A 558 82.64 -176.51 -92.88
CA LYS A 558 83.84 -177.11 -93.46
C LYS A 558 84.85 -177.53 -92.39
N TYR A 559 85.16 -176.66 -91.43
CA TYR A 559 86.07 -177.02 -90.32
C TYR A 559 85.48 -178.12 -89.44
N MET A 560 84.16 -178.10 -89.22
CA MET A 560 83.47 -179.10 -88.40
C MET A 560 83.46 -180.48 -89.07
N ASP A 561 83.25 -180.54 -90.38
CA ASP A 561 83.32 -181.77 -91.18
C ASP A 561 84.73 -182.34 -91.19
N ALA A 562 85.74 -181.50 -91.44
CA ALA A 562 87.13 -181.90 -91.42
C ALA A 562 87.55 -182.42 -90.03
N TYR A 563 87.20 -181.70 -88.96
CA TYR A 563 87.41 -182.13 -87.58
C TYR A 563 86.87 -183.54 -87.32
N SER A 564 85.63 -183.79 -87.75
CA SER A 564 84.92 -185.06 -87.57
C SER A 564 85.58 -186.21 -88.34
N PHE A 565 86.01 -185.93 -89.58
CA PHE A 565 86.71 -186.93 -90.39
C PHE A 565 88.03 -187.38 -89.74
N VAL A 566 88.82 -186.42 -89.25
CA VAL A 566 90.16 -186.73 -88.72
C VAL A 566 90.06 -187.54 -87.42
N THR A 567 89.12 -187.17 -86.56
CA THR A 567 88.87 -187.91 -85.30
C THR A 567 88.41 -189.34 -85.56
N ALA A 568 87.53 -189.56 -86.55
CA ALA A 568 87.06 -190.91 -86.90
C ALA A 568 88.19 -191.81 -87.45
N ASN A 569 89.22 -191.22 -88.07
CA ASN A 569 90.33 -191.93 -88.71
C ASN A 569 91.63 -191.85 -87.91
N ALA A 570 91.58 -191.64 -86.59
CA ALA A 570 92.77 -191.41 -85.77
C ALA A 570 93.85 -192.53 -85.86
N SER A 571 93.42 -193.79 -85.99
CA SER A 571 94.31 -194.97 -86.14
C SER A 571 94.80 -195.20 -87.57
N ASN A 572 94.33 -194.40 -88.53
CA ASN A 572 94.80 -194.47 -89.90
C ASN A 572 96.28 -194.10 -89.92
N PRO A 573 97.17 -194.95 -90.45
CA PRO A 573 98.61 -194.72 -90.39
C PRO A 573 99.04 -193.35 -90.95
N VAL A 574 98.29 -192.82 -91.93
CA VAL A 574 98.50 -191.47 -92.48
C VAL A 574 98.16 -190.39 -91.45
N VAL A 575 97.00 -190.49 -90.79
CA VAL A 575 96.58 -189.56 -89.74
C VAL A 575 97.49 -189.67 -88.53
N THR A 576 97.93 -190.88 -88.16
CA THR A 576 98.87 -191.10 -87.06
C THR A 576 100.25 -190.50 -87.37
N ALA A 577 100.75 -190.64 -88.59
CA ALA A 577 102.00 -190.00 -89.03
C ALA A 577 101.88 -188.47 -89.05
N LEU A 578 100.75 -187.94 -89.53
CA LEU A 578 100.46 -186.50 -89.50
C LEU A 578 100.36 -185.97 -88.06
N ASN A 579 99.66 -186.66 -87.18
CA ASN A 579 99.57 -186.30 -85.76
C ASN A 579 100.93 -186.39 -85.08
N ALA A 580 101.76 -187.39 -85.40
CA ALA A 580 103.14 -187.45 -84.92
C ALA A 580 103.97 -186.26 -85.44
N GLY A 581 103.76 -185.84 -86.68
CA GLY A 581 104.38 -184.64 -87.26
C GLY A 581 103.93 -183.33 -86.59
N ILE A 582 102.63 -183.20 -86.29
CA ILE A 582 102.05 -182.06 -85.56
C ILE A 582 102.60 -182.03 -84.13
N ALA A 583 102.64 -183.18 -83.46
CA ALA A 583 103.21 -183.31 -82.12
C ALA A 583 104.72 -183.05 -82.10
N ALA A 584 105.46 -183.36 -83.18
CA ALA A 584 106.87 -183.02 -83.30
C ALA A 584 107.10 -181.52 -83.62
N ASN A 585 106.08 -180.78 -84.05
CA ASN A 585 106.19 -179.35 -84.36
C ASN A 585 106.04 -178.50 -83.08
N ALA A 586 107.17 -177.94 -82.63
CA ALA A 586 107.24 -177.13 -81.41
C ALA A 586 106.34 -175.87 -81.45
N GLN A 587 106.09 -175.29 -82.62
CA GLN A 587 105.22 -174.11 -82.74
C GLN A 587 103.75 -174.46 -82.54
N LEU A 588 103.31 -175.62 -83.04
CA LEU A 588 101.95 -176.11 -82.85
C LEU A 588 101.70 -176.53 -81.40
N GLN A 589 102.64 -177.23 -80.76
CA GLN A 589 102.55 -177.55 -79.34
C GLN A 589 102.43 -176.31 -78.44
N ALA A 590 103.18 -175.24 -78.72
CA ALA A 590 103.11 -174.00 -77.96
C ALA A 590 101.75 -173.30 -78.09
N ALA A 591 101.04 -173.51 -79.20
CA ALA A 591 99.67 -173.03 -79.42
C ALA A 591 98.59 -173.98 -78.82
N GLY A 592 98.99 -175.02 -78.07
CA GLY A 592 98.09 -176.03 -77.53
C GLY A 592 97.52 -176.98 -78.59
N ILE A 593 98.12 -177.02 -79.78
CA ILE A 593 97.69 -177.83 -80.90
C ILE A 593 98.57 -179.07 -80.95
N THR A 594 98.01 -180.19 -80.52
CA THR A 594 98.74 -181.47 -80.41
C THR A 594 98.38 -182.46 -81.51
N ASP A 595 97.28 -182.21 -82.21
CA ASP A 595 96.77 -183.05 -83.29
C ASP A 595 96.01 -182.21 -84.31
N LEU A 596 95.69 -182.84 -85.44
CA LEU A 596 95.01 -182.20 -86.55
C LEU A 596 93.57 -181.78 -86.21
N ALA A 597 92.92 -182.45 -85.26
CA ALA A 597 91.58 -182.08 -84.79
C ALA A 597 91.60 -180.74 -84.03
N SER A 598 92.59 -180.52 -83.16
CA SER A 598 92.72 -179.29 -82.37
C SER A 598 92.85 -178.03 -83.23
N ILE A 599 93.40 -178.14 -84.44
CA ILE A 599 93.48 -177.03 -85.40
C ILE A 599 92.09 -176.57 -85.84
N TYR A 600 91.29 -177.48 -86.40
CA TYR A 600 89.96 -177.12 -86.90
C TYR A 600 89.04 -176.59 -85.80
N LYS A 601 89.18 -177.08 -84.56
CA LYS A 601 88.46 -176.54 -83.40
C LYS A 601 88.84 -175.10 -83.10
N ASN A 602 90.13 -174.77 -83.13
CA ASN A 602 90.60 -173.40 -82.85
C ASN A 602 90.19 -172.43 -83.96
N GLU A 603 90.26 -172.85 -85.23
CA GLU A 603 89.75 -172.09 -86.38
C GLU A 603 88.25 -171.77 -86.21
N MET A 604 87.47 -172.74 -85.72
CA MET A 604 86.05 -172.53 -85.40
C MET A 604 85.81 -171.50 -84.28
N VAL A 605 86.61 -171.51 -83.21
CA VAL A 605 86.46 -170.55 -82.09
C VAL A 605 86.75 -169.11 -82.53
N ILE A 606 87.74 -168.93 -83.40
CA ILE A 606 88.09 -167.61 -83.94
C ILE A 606 86.91 -167.03 -84.75
N LEU A 607 86.22 -167.88 -85.52
CA LEU A 607 85.02 -167.50 -86.29
C LEU A 607 83.90 -166.95 -85.42
N VAL A 608 83.57 -167.64 -84.32
CA VAL A 608 82.47 -167.22 -83.43
C VAL A 608 82.78 -165.90 -82.73
N ASN A 609 83.99 -165.72 -82.21
CA ASN A 609 84.36 -164.51 -81.47
C ASN A 609 84.38 -163.24 -82.34
N THR A 610 84.70 -163.39 -83.63
CA THR A 610 84.74 -162.26 -84.56
C THR A 610 83.33 -161.71 -84.82
N ALA A 611 82.34 -162.58 -84.99
CA ALA A 611 80.94 -162.20 -85.20
C ALA A 611 80.33 -161.44 -84.00
N ALA A 612 80.73 -161.79 -82.77
CA ALA A 612 80.27 -161.11 -81.56
C ALA A 612 80.75 -159.65 -81.46
N ASN A 613 81.93 -159.33 -82.01
CA ASN A 613 82.54 -158.00 -81.87
C ASN A 613 81.93 -156.93 -82.78
N GLU A 614 81.49 -157.25 -84.01
CA GLU A 614 80.86 -156.25 -84.90
C GLU A 614 79.61 -155.59 -84.31
N SER A 615 78.88 -156.30 -83.45
CA SER A 615 77.65 -155.82 -82.83
C SER A 615 77.90 -154.75 -81.76
N ALA A 616 79.07 -154.75 -81.11
CA ALA A 616 79.39 -153.86 -80.00
C ALA A 616 79.74 -152.41 -80.45
N GLY A 617 80.46 -152.25 -81.56
CA GLY A 617 80.92 -150.92 -82.03
C GLY A 617 79.80 -149.96 -82.49
N LYS A 618 78.62 -150.47 -82.88
CA LYS A 618 77.47 -149.61 -83.24
C LYS A 618 76.75 -149.01 -82.03
N VAL A 619 76.82 -149.67 -80.86
CA VAL A 619 76.21 -149.20 -79.61
C VAL A 619 76.99 -148.01 -79.02
N GLU A 620 78.31 -147.99 -79.22
CA GLU A 620 79.24 -146.98 -78.69
C GLU A 620 78.89 -145.52 -79.04
N ASN A 621 78.76 -145.22 -80.35
CA ASN A 621 78.62 -143.83 -80.81
C ASN A 621 77.28 -143.18 -80.43
N THR A 622 76.22 -143.98 -80.26
CA THR A 622 74.89 -143.45 -79.97
C THR A 622 74.79 -143.00 -78.51
N VAL A 623 75.38 -143.75 -77.57
CA VAL A 623 75.25 -143.45 -76.13
C VAL A 623 76.04 -142.20 -75.72
N ASN A 624 77.25 -142.00 -76.25
CA ASN A 624 78.09 -140.83 -75.91
C ASN A 624 77.44 -139.50 -76.30
N SER A 625 76.79 -139.43 -77.47
CA SER A 625 76.14 -138.20 -77.93
C SER A 625 74.96 -137.78 -77.04
N SER A 626 74.17 -138.74 -76.56
CA SER A 626 73.01 -138.47 -75.71
C SER A 626 73.40 -137.95 -74.31
N VAL A 627 74.45 -138.49 -73.69
CA VAL A 627 74.88 -138.07 -72.35
C VAL A 627 75.37 -136.61 -72.34
N ALA A 628 76.11 -136.19 -73.37
CA ALA A 628 76.62 -134.83 -73.48
C ALA A 628 75.49 -133.78 -73.64
N GLN A 629 74.45 -134.09 -74.42
CA GLN A 629 73.30 -133.19 -74.59
C GLN A 629 72.50 -133.01 -73.29
N LEU A 630 72.29 -134.10 -72.54
CA LEU A 630 71.60 -134.06 -71.24
C LEU A 630 72.36 -133.24 -70.19
N ALA A 631 73.69 -133.35 -70.15
CA ALA A 631 74.52 -132.59 -69.21
C ALA A 631 74.46 -131.06 -69.48
N ALA A 632 74.49 -130.66 -70.75
CA ALA A 632 74.38 -129.26 -71.14
C ALA A 632 73.00 -128.66 -70.76
N GLY A 633 71.92 -129.42 -70.96
CA GLY A 633 70.57 -129.01 -70.56
C GLY A 633 70.43 -128.79 -69.05
N ALA A 634 71.00 -129.68 -68.24
CA ALA A 634 70.98 -129.55 -66.77
C ALA A 634 71.73 -128.30 -66.29
N ALA A 635 72.87 -127.96 -66.90
CA ALA A 635 73.65 -126.78 -66.54
C ALA A 635 72.90 -125.47 -66.80
N GLN A 636 72.16 -125.37 -67.91
CA GLN A 636 71.36 -124.19 -68.24
C GLN A 636 70.21 -123.98 -67.23
N VAL A 637 69.53 -125.06 -66.83
CA VAL A 637 68.46 -125.00 -65.82
C VAL A 637 69.02 -124.49 -64.49
N ASN A 638 70.14 -125.03 -64.03
CA ASN A 638 70.77 -124.61 -62.76
C ASN A 638 71.15 -123.11 -62.75
N ALA A 639 71.73 -122.60 -63.84
CA ALA A 639 72.09 -121.18 -63.95
C ALA A 639 70.87 -120.25 -63.89
N GLY A 640 69.76 -120.64 -64.52
CA GLY A 640 68.48 -119.92 -64.47
C GLY A 640 67.91 -119.84 -63.05
N LEU A 641 67.95 -120.97 -62.32
CA LEU A 641 67.47 -121.03 -60.94
C LEU A 641 68.31 -120.20 -59.97
N GLN A 642 69.63 -120.22 -60.07
CA GLN A 642 70.50 -119.40 -59.19
C GLN A 642 70.28 -117.89 -59.39
N SER A 643 70.05 -117.45 -60.63
CA SER A 643 69.73 -116.04 -60.91
C SER A 643 68.40 -115.61 -60.30
N ALA A 644 67.43 -116.52 -60.17
CA ALA A 644 66.17 -116.25 -59.50
C ALA A 644 66.33 -116.16 -57.97
N VAL A 645 67.11 -117.08 -57.38
CA VAL A 645 67.41 -117.09 -55.94
C VAL A 645 68.14 -115.82 -55.50
N ALA A 646 69.11 -115.34 -56.29
CA ALA A 646 69.87 -114.13 -55.97
C ALA A 646 69.02 -112.84 -55.90
N LYS A 647 67.82 -112.83 -56.49
CA LYS A 647 66.89 -111.69 -56.48
C LYS A 647 65.92 -111.70 -55.29
N LYS A 648 65.91 -112.76 -54.48
CA LYS A 648 65.03 -112.92 -53.30
C LYS A 648 65.16 -111.75 -52.33
N ASP A 649 66.39 -111.50 -51.86
CA ASP A 649 66.63 -110.55 -50.76
C ASP A 649 66.25 -109.10 -51.16
N THR A 650 66.40 -108.78 -52.45
CA THR A 650 65.97 -107.49 -53.01
C THR A 650 64.46 -107.35 -52.99
N LEU A 651 63.72 -108.42 -53.34
CA LEU A 651 62.26 -108.44 -53.32
C LEU A 651 61.71 -108.38 -51.88
N GLU A 652 62.29 -109.13 -50.94
CA GLU A 652 61.90 -109.09 -49.52
C GLU A 652 62.12 -107.70 -48.89
N THR A 653 63.24 -107.05 -49.21
CA THR A 653 63.54 -105.69 -48.74
C THR A 653 62.58 -104.66 -49.30
N ALA A 654 62.30 -104.70 -50.60
CA ALA A 654 61.36 -103.78 -51.25
C ALA A 654 59.94 -103.93 -50.68
N LEU A 655 59.52 -105.17 -50.41
CA LEU A 655 58.22 -105.46 -49.84
C LEU A 655 58.12 -104.96 -48.39
N GLY A 656 59.17 -105.14 -47.58
CA GLY A 656 59.25 -104.58 -46.22
C GLY A 656 59.21 -103.05 -46.18
N GLN A 657 59.90 -102.37 -47.11
CA GLN A 657 59.82 -100.92 -47.24
C GLN A 657 58.41 -100.44 -47.63
N LEU A 658 57.72 -101.18 -48.50
CA LEU A 658 56.37 -100.83 -48.92
C LEU A 658 55.34 -101.04 -47.79
N VAL A 659 55.49 -102.11 -47.00
CA VAL A 659 54.71 -102.32 -45.76
C VAL A 659 54.93 -101.17 -44.79
N ALA A 660 56.19 -100.81 -44.49
CA ALA A 660 56.51 -99.71 -43.59
C ALA A 660 55.99 -98.36 -44.08
N GLY A 661 56.09 -98.09 -45.39
CA GLY A 661 55.52 -96.91 -46.02
C GLY A 661 53.99 -96.86 -45.89
N SER A 662 53.32 -97.99 -46.12
CA SER A 662 51.87 -98.09 -46.00
C SER A 662 51.38 -97.93 -44.55
N SER A 663 52.09 -98.50 -43.57
CA SER A 663 51.84 -98.27 -42.14
C SER A 663 52.08 -96.82 -41.71
N SER A 664 53.08 -96.15 -42.31
CA SER A 664 53.35 -94.73 -42.06
C SER A 664 52.23 -93.83 -42.61
N VAL A 665 51.71 -94.14 -43.80
CA VAL A 665 50.53 -93.45 -44.36
C VAL A 665 49.31 -93.68 -43.46
N SER A 666 49.06 -94.93 -43.02
CA SER A 666 47.96 -95.23 -42.11
C SER A 666 48.06 -94.44 -40.79
N SER A 667 49.24 -94.37 -40.20
CA SER A 667 49.50 -93.60 -38.98
C SER A 667 49.36 -92.09 -39.19
N GLY A 668 49.86 -91.57 -40.31
CA GLY A 668 49.72 -90.16 -40.68
C GLY A 668 48.26 -89.76 -40.91
N SER A 669 47.47 -90.63 -41.54
CA SER A 669 46.03 -90.46 -41.71
C SER A 669 45.27 -90.53 -40.38
N ALA A 670 45.68 -91.37 -39.42
CA ALA A 670 45.09 -91.39 -38.08
C ALA A 670 45.40 -90.10 -37.28
N GLN A 671 46.62 -89.56 -37.42
CA GLN A 671 47.00 -88.27 -36.83
C GLN A 671 46.22 -87.11 -37.46
N LEU A 672 46.07 -87.11 -38.80
CA LEU A 672 45.25 -86.14 -39.52
C LEU A 672 43.79 -86.21 -39.06
N ASN A 673 43.23 -87.41 -38.91
CA ASN A 673 41.87 -87.60 -38.43
C ASN A 673 41.69 -87.07 -36.99
N SER A 674 42.67 -87.31 -36.11
CA SER A 674 42.67 -86.76 -34.75
C SER A 674 42.69 -85.22 -34.77
N GLY A 675 43.50 -84.61 -35.65
CA GLY A 675 43.54 -83.17 -35.85
C GLY A 675 42.23 -82.59 -36.39
N LEU A 676 41.60 -83.26 -37.36
CA LEU A 676 40.30 -82.88 -37.92
C LEU A 676 39.17 -83.03 -36.90
N SER A 677 39.22 -84.06 -36.06
CA SER A 677 38.28 -84.25 -34.95
C SER A 677 38.40 -83.13 -33.92
N GLN A 678 39.62 -82.72 -33.56
CA GLN A 678 39.86 -81.58 -32.68
C GLN A 678 39.37 -80.27 -33.32
N LEU A 679 39.63 -80.06 -34.61
CA LEU A 679 39.15 -78.89 -35.35
C LEU A 679 37.62 -78.84 -35.40
N LYS A 680 36.96 -79.97 -35.62
CA LYS A 680 35.50 -80.07 -35.52
C LYS A 680 35.00 -79.67 -34.13
N SER A 681 35.60 -80.19 -33.06
CA SER A 681 35.23 -79.84 -31.69
C SER A 681 35.42 -78.35 -31.39
N ASN A 682 36.50 -77.75 -31.90
CA ASN A 682 36.74 -76.31 -31.79
C ASN A 682 35.68 -75.51 -32.55
N ASN A 683 35.30 -75.95 -33.74
CA ASN A 683 34.23 -75.30 -34.50
C ASN A 683 32.87 -75.43 -33.82
N ASP A 684 32.54 -76.59 -33.23
CA ASP A 684 31.30 -76.79 -32.47
C ASP A 684 31.26 -75.82 -31.27
N THR A 685 32.40 -75.63 -30.59
CA THR A 685 32.55 -74.64 -29.51
C THR A 685 32.35 -73.21 -30.00
N LEU A 686 32.98 -72.84 -31.14
CA LEU A 686 32.81 -71.55 -31.77
C LEU A 686 31.35 -71.30 -32.18
N ASN A 687 30.68 -72.32 -32.71
CA ASN A 687 29.27 -72.27 -33.09
C ASN A 687 28.37 -72.00 -31.87
N GLY A 688 28.66 -72.64 -30.73
CA GLY A 688 27.99 -72.36 -29.45
C GLY A 688 28.26 -70.94 -28.94
N GLY A 689 29.49 -70.44 -29.08
CA GLY A 689 29.85 -69.05 -28.75
C GLY A 689 29.08 -68.03 -29.60
N ILE A 690 28.96 -68.27 -30.91
CA ILE A 690 28.17 -67.43 -31.82
C ILE A 690 26.69 -67.47 -31.45
N ALA A 691 26.13 -68.63 -31.11
CA ALA A 691 24.72 -68.75 -30.68
C ALA A 691 24.42 -67.93 -29.41
N ASN A 692 25.36 -67.91 -28.45
CA ASN A 692 25.25 -67.04 -27.27
C ASN A 692 25.30 -65.57 -27.64
N ALA A 693 26.19 -65.18 -28.57
CA ALA A 693 26.26 -63.80 -29.07
C ALA A 693 25.00 -63.37 -29.82
N VAL A 694 24.38 -64.26 -30.63
CA VAL A 694 23.07 -64.03 -31.26
C VAL A 694 22.01 -63.76 -30.19
N SER A 695 21.98 -64.59 -29.15
CA SER A 695 21.02 -64.42 -28.04
C SER A 695 21.22 -63.08 -27.32
N GLY A 696 22.47 -62.69 -27.06
CA GLY A 696 22.81 -61.38 -26.50
C GLY A 696 22.40 -60.22 -27.40
N ALA A 697 22.62 -60.32 -28.72
CA ALA A 697 22.19 -59.31 -29.68
C ALA A 697 20.65 -59.17 -29.72
N LYS A 698 19.90 -60.29 -29.67
CA LYS A 698 18.43 -60.29 -29.57
C LYS A 698 17.93 -59.67 -28.26
N GLN A 699 18.60 -59.93 -27.13
CA GLN A 699 18.26 -59.28 -25.85
C GLN A 699 18.51 -57.77 -25.88
N LEU A 700 19.63 -57.33 -26.47
CA LEU A 700 19.95 -55.92 -26.60
C LEU A 700 18.97 -55.21 -27.55
N ASP A 701 18.57 -55.86 -28.65
CA ASP A 701 17.55 -55.36 -29.57
C ASP A 701 16.18 -55.22 -28.90
N ALA A 702 15.79 -56.19 -28.08
CA ALA A 702 14.57 -56.11 -27.28
C ALA A 702 14.61 -54.94 -26.27
N GLY A 703 15.75 -54.75 -25.58
CA GLY A 703 15.95 -53.63 -24.67
C GLY A 703 15.93 -52.27 -25.38
N ALA A 704 16.60 -52.15 -26.53
CA ALA A 704 16.57 -50.96 -27.37
C ALA A 704 15.13 -50.70 -27.88
N SER A 705 14.39 -51.74 -28.24
CA SER A 705 12.99 -51.64 -28.63
C SER A 705 12.10 -51.10 -27.52
N GLN A 706 12.29 -51.53 -26.26
CA GLN A 706 11.59 -50.97 -25.11
C GLN A 706 11.92 -49.49 -24.89
N LEU A 707 13.18 -49.09 -25.07
CA LEU A 707 13.58 -47.68 -24.95
C LEU A 707 13.03 -46.80 -26.09
N THR A 708 12.94 -47.34 -27.33
CA THR A 708 12.32 -46.64 -28.47
C THR A 708 10.79 -46.63 -28.45
N ALA A 709 10.15 -47.42 -27.58
CA ALA A 709 8.70 -47.46 -27.48
C ALA A 709 8.14 -46.10 -27.04
N ALA A 710 6.86 -45.83 -27.34
CA ALA A 710 6.24 -44.53 -27.03
C ALA A 710 6.35 -44.13 -25.54
N SER A 711 6.38 -45.11 -24.63
CA SER A 711 6.54 -44.92 -23.19
C SER A 711 7.99 -44.77 -22.70
N GLY A 712 8.97 -44.91 -23.59
CA GLY A 712 10.40 -44.82 -23.28
C GLY A 712 10.96 -43.41 -23.49
N VAL A 713 12.04 -43.31 -24.27
CA VAL A 713 12.68 -42.02 -24.55
C VAL A 713 11.76 -41.02 -25.28
N PRO A 714 10.87 -41.44 -26.21
CA PRO A 714 9.87 -40.53 -26.78
C PRO A 714 8.95 -39.86 -25.74
N ALA A 715 8.54 -40.56 -24.68
CA ALA A 715 7.76 -39.96 -23.59
C ALA A 715 8.58 -38.90 -22.82
N LEU A 716 9.88 -39.14 -22.61
CA LEU A 716 10.78 -38.16 -22.01
C LEU A 716 10.94 -36.91 -22.90
N VAL A 717 11.06 -37.09 -24.22
CA VAL A 717 11.09 -35.98 -25.19
C VAL A 717 9.78 -35.17 -25.11
N SER A 718 8.63 -35.85 -25.06
CA SER A 718 7.34 -35.18 -24.91
C SER A 718 7.25 -34.41 -23.58
N GLY A 719 7.59 -35.04 -22.45
CA GLY A 719 7.50 -34.40 -21.14
C GLY A 719 8.44 -33.20 -20.98
N THR A 720 9.64 -33.26 -21.59
CA THR A 720 10.58 -32.13 -21.61
C THR A 720 10.12 -31.00 -22.54
N SER A 721 9.42 -31.33 -23.64
CA SER A 721 8.72 -30.35 -24.48
C SER A 721 7.59 -29.66 -23.71
N ASP A 722 6.77 -30.42 -22.99
CA ASP A 722 5.66 -29.88 -22.19
C ASP A 722 6.17 -28.95 -21.08
N LEU A 723 7.25 -29.35 -20.39
CA LEU A 723 7.93 -28.51 -19.40
C LEU A 723 8.42 -27.19 -20.02
N LYS A 724 9.11 -27.26 -21.16
CA LYS A 724 9.59 -26.07 -21.87
C LYS A 724 8.44 -25.15 -22.28
N ASN A 725 7.35 -25.72 -22.79
CA ASN A 725 6.17 -24.97 -23.19
C ASN A 725 5.49 -24.29 -21.99
N GLY A 726 5.33 -25.01 -20.86
CA GLY A 726 4.76 -24.46 -19.63
C GLY A 726 5.60 -23.31 -19.04
N ILE A 727 6.93 -23.44 -19.05
CA ILE A 727 7.82 -22.35 -18.66
C ILE A 727 7.74 -21.18 -19.65
N GLY A 728 7.54 -21.45 -20.94
CA GLY A 728 7.28 -20.42 -21.95
C GLY A 728 6.04 -19.61 -21.63
N GLN A 729 4.92 -20.26 -21.30
CA GLN A 729 3.68 -19.59 -20.88
C GLN A 729 3.88 -18.74 -19.61
N LEU A 730 4.65 -19.24 -18.64
CA LEU A 730 5.01 -18.48 -17.45
C LEU A 730 5.85 -17.24 -17.79
N SER A 731 6.81 -17.38 -18.70
CA SER A 731 7.63 -16.28 -19.21
C SER A 731 6.80 -15.22 -19.93
N GLU A 732 5.81 -15.64 -20.73
CA GLU A 732 4.89 -14.74 -21.43
C GLU A 732 3.93 -14.00 -20.48
N SER A 733 3.59 -14.62 -19.36
CA SER A 733 2.69 -14.03 -18.35
C SER A 733 3.41 -13.09 -17.37
N SER A 734 4.72 -13.25 -17.19
CA SER A 734 5.53 -12.44 -16.26
C SER A 734 5.45 -10.92 -16.53
N PRO A 735 5.50 -10.43 -17.78
CA PRO A 735 5.33 -8.99 -18.06
C PRO A 735 3.99 -8.41 -17.59
N ALA A 736 2.90 -9.18 -17.68
CA ALA A 736 1.59 -8.73 -17.20
C ALA A 736 1.57 -8.61 -15.68
N LEU A 737 2.21 -9.54 -14.96
CA LEU A 737 2.41 -9.45 -13.51
C LEU A 737 3.23 -8.22 -13.13
N VAL A 738 4.35 -7.96 -13.82
CA VAL A 738 5.19 -6.77 -13.60
C VAL A 738 4.37 -5.50 -13.81
N THR A 739 3.58 -5.44 -14.88
CA THR A 739 2.70 -4.31 -15.17
C THR A 739 1.67 -4.10 -14.07
N GLY A 740 1.03 -5.17 -13.59
CA GLY A 740 0.06 -5.12 -12.50
C GLY A 740 0.66 -4.64 -11.17
N ILE A 741 1.87 -5.10 -10.82
CA ILE A 741 2.57 -4.66 -9.61
C ILE A 741 2.97 -3.19 -9.71
N ASN A 742 3.49 -2.75 -10.87
CA ASN A 742 3.81 -1.33 -11.08
C ASN A 742 2.55 -0.45 -10.96
N ALA A 743 1.41 -0.87 -11.52
CA ALA A 743 0.15 -0.14 -11.36
C ALA A 743 -0.29 -0.06 -9.89
N LEU A 744 -0.04 -1.11 -9.10
CA LEU A 744 -0.34 -1.11 -7.66
C LEU A 744 0.62 -0.18 -6.89
N ASP A 745 1.91 -0.18 -7.23
CA ASP A 745 2.92 0.72 -6.65
C ASP A 745 2.58 2.20 -6.92
N ASP A 746 2.17 2.51 -8.16
CA ASP A 746 1.71 3.85 -8.53
C ASP A 746 0.42 4.24 -7.78
N GLY A 747 -0.52 3.29 -7.62
CA GLY A 747 -1.72 3.49 -6.81
C GLY A 747 -1.41 3.77 -5.34
N ALA A 748 -0.44 3.07 -4.76
CA ALA A 748 0.00 3.30 -3.37
C ALA A 748 0.67 4.67 -3.19
N LYS A 749 1.51 5.10 -4.15
CA LYS A 749 2.08 6.46 -4.18
C LYS A 749 0.99 7.52 -4.28
N GLN A 750 -0.02 7.30 -5.13
CA GLN A 750 -1.12 8.24 -5.27
C GLN A 750 -1.98 8.32 -3.99
N LEU A 751 -2.20 7.18 -3.32
CA LEU A 751 -2.86 7.14 -2.01
C LEU A 751 -2.06 7.94 -0.98
N LYS A 752 -0.73 7.77 -0.92
CA LYS A 752 0.16 8.54 -0.04
C LYS A 752 0.08 10.04 -0.30
N ILE A 753 0.03 10.46 -1.57
CA ILE A 753 -0.17 11.87 -1.92
C ILE A 753 -1.53 12.38 -1.41
N GLY A 754 -2.59 11.59 -1.61
CA GLY A 754 -3.94 11.93 -1.15
C GLY A 754 -4.05 12.03 0.37
N THR A 755 -3.39 11.15 1.12
CA THR A 755 -3.39 11.19 2.60
C THR A 755 -2.60 12.38 3.13
N ALA A 756 -1.50 12.76 2.48
CA ALA A 756 -0.77 13.98 2.82
C ALA A 756 -1.61 15.25 2.56
N GLN A 757 -2.39 15.29 1.48
CA GLN A 757 -3.35 16.37 1.21
C GLN A 757 -4.47 16.42 2.26
N LEU A 758 -5.02 15.26 2.62
CA LEU A 758 -6.05 15.16 3.65
C LEU A 758 -5.53 15.61 5.02
N LEU A 759 -4.28 15.31 5.36
CA LEU A 759 -3.63 15.76 6.59
C LEU A 759 -3.50 17.29 6.63
N GLN A 760 -3.12 17.90 5.50
CA GLN A 760 -3.14 19.36 5.34
C GLN A 760 -4.54 19.94 5.54
N GLY A 761 -5.57 19.30 4.96
CA GLY A 761 -6.97 19.70 5.13
C GLY A 761 -7.44 19.60 6.59
N ALA A 762 -7.05 18.55 7.31
CA ALA A 762 -7.34 18.40 8.73
C ALA A 762 -6.67 19.51 9.57
N GLY A 763 -5.43 19.89 9.23
CA GLY A 763 -4.74 21.02 9.86
C GLY A 763 -5.42 22.37 9.60
N ALA A 764 -5.91 22.59 8.38
CA ALA A 764 -6.70 23.78 8.04
C ALA A 764 -8.03 23.82 8.81
N LEU A 765 -8.71 22.68 8.94
CA LEU A 765 -9.91 22.55 9.76
C LEU A 765 -9.64 22.86 11.23
N ALA A 766 -8.55 22.33 11.81
CA ALA A 766 -8.16 22.61 13.20
C ALA A 766 -8.00 24.11 13.45
N SER A 767 -7.31 24.79 12.52
CA SER A 767 -7.09 26.23 12.59
C SER A 767 -8.40 27.00 12.49
N GLY A 768 -9.27 26.63 11.56
CA GLY A 768 -10.58 27.28 11.38
C GLY A 768 -11.53 27.08 12.56
N VAL A 769 -11.54 25.89 13.16
CA VAL A 769 -12.35 25.60 14.36
C VAL A 769 -11.85 26.37 15.56
N THR A 770 -10.52 26.48 15.75
CA THR A 770 -9.93 27.32 16.80
C THR A 770 -10.38 28.77 16.64
N GLN A 771 -10.27 29.33 15.43
CA GLN A 771 -10.69 30.71 15.15
C GLN A 771 -12.18 30.94 15.38
N LEU A 772 -13.02 29.96 15.02
CA LEU A 772 -14.47 30.02 15.27
C LEU A 772 -14.78 29.94 16.78
N ASN A 773 -14.05 29.11 17.52
CA ASN A 773 -14.18 28.98 18.97
C ASN A 773 -13.82 30.29 19.69
N ASP A 774 -12.70 30.91 19.30
CA ASP A 774 -12.28 32.21 19.83
C ASP A 774 -13.36 33.28 19.55
N GLY A 775 -13.88 33.34 18.33
CA GLY A 775 -14.96 34.27 17.98
C GLY A 775 -16.28 34.01 18.70
N ALA A 776 -16.59 32.75 19.03
CA ALA A 776 -17.76 32.39 19.84
C ALA A 776 -17.62 32.84 21.29
N HIS A 777 -16.43 32.74 21.88
CA HIS A 777 -16.12 33.32 23.19
C HIS A 777 -16.20 34.85 23.16
N GLU A 778 -15.64 35.51 22.15
CA GLU A 778 -15.77 36.98 22.00
C GLU A 778 -17.23 37.42 21.91
N LEU A 779 -18.07 36.68 21.18
CA LEU A 779 -19.50 36.95 21.10
C LEU A 779 -20.21 36.75 22.44
N SER A 780 -19.85 35.71 23.19
CA SER A 780 -20.37 35.45 24.54
C SER A 780 -20.02 36.60 25.48
N ASP A 781 -18.76 37.02 25.52
CA ASP A 781 -18.29 38.13 26.35
C ASP A 781 -19.00 39.45 25.96
N GLY A 782 -19.17 39.70 24.66
CA GLY A 782 -19.90 40.87 24.17
C GLY A 782 -21.40 40.84 24.52
N ALA A 783 -22.03 39.67 24.49
CA ALA A 783 -23.42 39.49 24.90
C ALA A 783 -23.61 39.73 26.41
N GLU A 784 -22.66 39.28 27.23
CA GLU A 784 -22.66 39.56 28.68
C GLU A 784 -22.51 41.06 28.96
N GLN A 785 -21.57 41.74 28.29
CA GLN A 785 -21.42 43.19 28.42
C GLN A 785 -22.68 43.96 28.00
N LEU A 786 -23.35 43.52 26.93
CA LEU A 786 -24.62 44.11 26.51
C LEU A 786 -25.71 43.90 27.57
N ASN A 787 -25.84 42.68 28.10
CA ASN A 787 -26.79 42.37 29.17
C ASN A 787 -26.56 43.26 30.39
N ASP A 788 -25.31 43.39 30.84
CA ASP A 788 -24.95 44.24 31.99
C ASP A 788 -25.29 45.71 31.75
N GLY A 789 -24.97 46.25 30.56
CA GLY A 789 -25.30 47.62 30.19
C GLY A 789 -26.81 47.88 30.10
N VAL A 790 -27.59 46.88 29.67
CA VAL A 790 -29.06 46.97 29.64
C VAL A 790 -29.64 46.98 31.05
N VAL A 791 -29.11 46.15 31.95
CA VAL A 791 -29.49 46.18 33.38
C VAL A 791 -29.19 47.55 34.00
N GLU A 792 -28.01 48.12 33.72
CA GLU A 792 -27.63 49.44 34.20
C GLU A 792 -28.58 50.54 33.68
N LEU A 793 -28.87 50.54 32.37
CA LEU A 793 -29.80 51.51 31.77
C LEU A 793 -31.21 51.38 32.37
N ASN A 794 -31.71 50.15 32.55
CA ASN A 794 -33.03 49.92 33.13
C ASN A 794 -33.13 50.48 34.56
N ASN A 795 -32.11 50.23 35.39
CA ASN A 795 -32.03 50.78 36.74
C ASN A 795 -31.98 52.31 36.73
N GLY A 796 -31.22 52.91 35.80
CA GLY A 796 -31.16 54.36 35.63
C GLY A 796 -32.50 54.99 35.22
N MET A 797 -33.27 54.31 34.37
CA MET A 797 -34.60 54.77 33.95
C MET A 797 -35.62 54.71 35.09
N ILE A 798 -35.59 53.65 35.91
CA ILE A 798 -36.40 53.56 37.14
C ILE A 798 -36.08 54.74 38.06
N GLN A 799 -34.79 55.01 38.28
CA GLN A 799 -34.37 56.13 39.13
C GLN A 799 -34.81 57.49 38.55
N PHE A 800 -34.67 57.72 37.24
CA PHE A 800 -35.09 58.96 36.60
C PHE A 800 -36.61 59.21 36.75
N ASN A 801 -37.40 58.15 36.65
CA ASN A 801 -38.85 58.21 36.80
C ASN A 801 -39.24 58.56 38.25
N GLU A 802 -38.71 57.80 39.22
CA GLU A 802 -39.04 57.94 40.65
C GLU A 802 -38.50 59.23 41.28
N GLU A 803 -37.25 59.59 40.98
CA GLU A 803 -36.57 60.72 41.63
C GLU A 803 -36.67 62.03 40.82
N GLY A 804 -36.94 61.95 39.52
CA GLY A 804 -37.01 63.11 38.63
C GLY A 804 -38.45 63.53 38.35
N ILE A 805 -39.14 62.76 37.51
CA ILE A 805 -40.46 63.13 36.96
C ILE A 805 -41.50 63.21 38.09
N SER A 806 -41.58 62.18 38.94
CA SER A 806 -42.54 62.14 40.06
C SER A 806 -42.43 63.36 41.00
N GLN A 807 -41.21 63.85 41.24
CA GLN A 807 -40.98 65.03 42.07
C GLN A 807 -41.51 66.31 41.42
N ILE A 808 -41.35 66.47 40.11
CA ILE A 808 -41.86 67.63 39.38
C ILE A 808 -43.39 67.62 39.37
N THR A 809 -44.00 66.45 39.12
CA THR A 809 -45.46 66.28 39.15
C THR A 809 -46.08 66.68 40.49
N SER A 810 -45.42 66.38 41.62
CA SER A 810 -45.90 66.78 42.94
C SER A 810 -45.92 68.30 43.16
N LEU A 811 -44.98 69.04 42.55
CA LEU A 811 -44.84 70.49 42.76
C LEU A 811 -45.87 71.31 41.99
N VAL A 812 -46.29 70.81 40.82
CA VAL A 812 -47.31 71.46 39.98
C VAL A 812 -48.73 70.95 40.29
N GLY A 813 -48.91 70.28 41.43
CA GLY A 813 -50.18 69.71 41.89
C GLY A 813 -51.07 70.69 42.68
N SER A 814 -51.86 70.16 43.62
CA SER A 814 -52.89 70.91 44.36
C SER A 814 -52.39 72.14 45.13
N ASP A 815 -51.14 72.10 45.61
CA ASP A 815 -50.57 73.18 46.41
C ASP A 815 -50.35 74.46 45.59
N ALA A 816 -50.08 74.33 44.29
CA ALA A 816 -49.95 75.46 43.36
C ALA A 816 -51.31 76.14 43.08
N ASP A 817 -52.38 75.34 42.96
CA ASP A 817 -53.74 75.84 42.75
C ASP A 817 -54.26 76.56 44.02
N ASP A 818 -54.02 76.01 45.21
CA ASP A 818 -54.36 76.63 46.52
C ASP A 818 -53.70 78.02 46.68
N ALA A 819 -52.48 78.19 46.15
CA ALA A 819 -51.72 79.43 46.28
C ALA A 819 -52.19 80.55 45.37
N ILE A 820 -52.49 80.22 44.11
CA ILE A 820 -53.06 81.18 43.16
C ILE A 820 -54.42 81.68 43.67
N ASP A 821 -55.29 80.80 44.17
CA ASP A 821 -56.64 81.18 44.66
C ASP A 821 -56.57 82.08 45.93
N THR A 822 -55.59 81.85 46.81
CA THR A 822 -55.37 82.70 48.00
C THR A 822 -55.02 84.14 47.60
N ILE A 823 -54.10 84.32 46.64
CA ILE A 823 -53.68 85.63 46.15
C ILE A 823 -54.86 86.40 45.55
N LYS A 824 -55.67 85.74 44.69
CA LYS A 824 -56.85 86.36 44.08
C LYS A 824 -57.82 86.90 45.14
N LYS A 825 -58.04 86.17 46.23
CA LYS A 825 -58.97 86.58 47.30
C LYS A 825 -58.46 87.73 48.16
N VAL A 826 -57.15 87.78 48.45
CA VAL A 826 -56.56 88.90 49.20
C VAL A 826 -56.63 90.21 48.40
N ILE A 827 -56.37 90.16 47.09
CA ILE A 827 -56.51 91.32 46.20
C ILE A 827 -57.96 91.84 46.19
N ASN A 828 -58.93 90.94 46.06
CA ASN A 828 -60.34 91.32 46.03
C ASN A 828 -60.84 91.92 47.36
N LEU A 829 -60.31 91.49 48.51
CA LEU A 829 -60.63 92.11 49.80
C LEU A 829 -60.25 93.60 49.88
N GLY A 830 -59.18 94.02 49.20
CA GLY A 830 -58.80 95.43 49.09
C GLY A 830 -59.82 96.24 48.28
N LYS A 831 -60.30 95.68 47.16
CA LYS A 831 -61.34 96.28 46.30
C LYS A 831 -62.67 96.48 47.06
N ASP A 832 -62.97 95.59 48.01
CA ASP A 832 -64.22 95.63 48.77
C ASP A 832 -64.22 96.63 49.95
N TYR A 833 -63.07 97.20 50.33
CA TYR A 833 -62.99 98.18 51.43
C TYR A 833 -63.28 99.61 50.93
N GLN A 834 -64.57 99.96 50.90
CA GLN A 834 -65.06 101.16 50.19
C GLN A 834 -65.42 102.37 51.07
N SER A 835 -65.53 102.22 52.40
CA SER A 835 -65.84 103.34 53.32
C SER A 835 -65.43 103.04 54.76
N PHE A 836 -65.10 104.09 55.52
CA PHE A 836 -64.76 104.05 56.94
C PHE A 836 -65.93 104.50 57.84
N ALA A 837 -66.57 105.63 57.53
CA ALA A 837 -67.68 106.17 58.31
C ALA A 837 -69.06 105.60 57.90
N GLY A 838 -69.13 104.85 56.80
CA GLY A 838 -70.34 104.28 56.22
C GLY A 838 -70.62 104.88 54.85
N LYS A 839 -71.40 104.17 54.01
CA LYS A 839 -71.88 104.67 52.72
C LYS A 839 -73.27 104.11 52.44
N ALA A 840 -74.01 104.75 51.54
CA ALA A 840 -75.23 104.16 50.99
C ALA A 840 -74.91 102.94 50.10
N ASP A 841 -75.84 101.98 50.03
CA ASP A 841 -75.67 100.74 49.27
C ASP A 841 -75.57 100.99 47.75
N ASP A 842 -76.22 102.05 47.25
CA ASP A 842 -76.29 102.43 45.83
C ASP A 842 -75.20 103.41 45.40
N MET A 843 -74.23 103.71 46.27
CA MET A 843 -73.08 104.56 45.95
C MET A 843 -71.79 103.76 45.90
N ASP A 844 -70.97 104.05 44.89
CA ASP A 844 -69.59 103.59 44.87
C ASP A 844 -68.78 104.39 45.90
N GLY A 845 -68.02 103.69 46.75
CA GLY A 845 -67.24 104.31 47.81
C GLY A 845 -65.75 104.20 47.55
N SER A 846 -65.02 105.28 47.84
CA SER A 846 -63.57 105.22 47.98
C SER A 846 -63.17 105.92 49.27
N VAL A 847 -62.24 105.31 50.00
CA VAL A 847 -61.74 105.85 51.25
C VAL A 847 -60.23 105.98 51.20
N THR A 848 -59.74 107.16 51.55
CA THR A 848 -58.32 107.45 51.71
C THR A 848 -58.10 107.97 53.12
N PHE A 849 -57.13 107.41 53.83
CA PHE A 849 -56.75 107.91 55.14
C PHE A 849 -55.52 108.78 55.00
N ILE A 850 -55.54 109.97 55.56
CA ILE A 850 -54.41 110.90 55.61
C ILE A 850 -54.07 111.12 57.08
N TYR A 851 -52.98 110.53 57.54
CA TYR A 851 -52.45 110.73 58.87
C TYR A 851 -51.62 112.00 58.84
N LYS A 852 -51.97 112.96 59.69
CA LYS A 852 -51.21 114.19 59.92
C LYS A 852 -50.55 114.08 61.28
N THR A 853 -49.25 113.81 61.26
CA THR A 853 -48.46 113.63 62.47
C THR A 853 -47.82 114.94 62.84
N GLU A 854 -48.07 115.40 64.07
CA GLU A 854 -47.48 116.62 64.61
C GLU A 854 -45.95 116.63 64.41
N GLY A 855 -45.44 117.80 64.02
CA GLY A 855 -44.02 118.05 63.94
C GLY A 855 -43.35 118.02 65.32
N VAL A 856 -42.02 118.02 65.31
CA VAL A 856 -41.18 118.12 66.49
C VAL A 856 -40.53 119.50 66.49
N THR A 857 -41.08 120.41 67.28
CA THR A 857 -40.65 121.82 67.39
C THR A 857 -40.28 122.18 68.84
N LYS A 858 -39.61 123.32 69.04
CA LYS A 858 -39.03 123.77 70.33
C LYS A 858 -40.02 124.28 71.36
#